data_AF-A0A1C3E4V4-F1
#
_entry.id   AF-A0A1C3E4V4-F1
#
_cell.length_a   1.000
_cell.length_b   1.000
_cell.length_c   1.000
_cell.angle_alpha   90.00
_cell.angle_beta   90.00
_cell.angle_gamma   90.00
#
_symmetry.space_group_name_H-M   'P 1'
#
loop_
_entity.id
_entity.type
_entity.pdbx_description
1 polymer ?
#
loop_
_entity_poly.entity_id
_entity_poly.type
_entity_poly.pdbx_seq_one_letter_code
_entity_poly.pdbx_strand_id
1 'polypeptide(L)'
;MPHRSKTSSLLINDLQPAVLPTSAAMQSPVFDSKGSVDLKSHSLLASRLLPTGGTPFIMHDTHSGSGSKTGSLATRCTGALGLVLLAAFTASLSAVGCANMVESRAIEKFAANLDSANLSALKHTSSDAFSQKALRTADAMDDLKILNLPTGKTSVIKVEEVDPKRKRVTVEVGEQKKEIFYDLVFDDKYRQWVVDDVFMKQRKRGVTAYKSVTEQMDLLLSVREAIEAWQESEVPTICEQMTPEFAAAFRNLPDDYRTKLTKIVSGEKRSSKSTRPEASLDEKTAIVRLPRERGETVWTLVLQEGHWLVADIAIDSKEEVEQIPSVYKQSLAVLRCMEFLDAYASRDREVIKPFCGQEFYEGAIALGDLSLITLPRPSENSHTVEVKIQKARADFTLTGKENVIHVAMHRQGGDIVIGDQPPVYEVTEVSVYDIATNQEQHLTAVFTAQAMLELFVEAIAQRDITTLRQLSTYDFTKRVWSQVNDQNLPGLPLEVFDEPEIQILGRKFEGALTRFYVMQNGQELTYFLREQQGQFRIDDIEWKISGRPASVKMTTELMIPLQNFACAISLGRDPAYQNIALENLQKCCSEEFNRVVWRQTQFVPNSGMSADTFLATSLKGIQMGEGLALVRLGESQFGAEVRLRKEGERYAIDEILLVAGVEEAQRLDLRRTLKTQLAEGTAKPPVPTGREEVIGQWSKDQQVMRDSQVVPAAASVEFSAPTPKMPARKSDSSIVPSLPSGEMPARLPVEPMMKPTQKSSLPTAQPKETSLHHPGQPAVPEQDAQSHSHPMTPTVDASEMLPTRYERTGSVGSKVMSNLPAQPKVASQGMVPAASHNQPAAIETQSTADWANAQFDQAFESTASSKSPPGQQSEPMPLKK
;
A
#
# COMPACT_ATOMS: atom_id res chain seq x y z
N MET A 1 -53.31 -17.84 25.00
CA MET A 1 -53.80 -18.34 26.31
C MET A 1 -54.42 -19.72 26.13
N PRO A 2 -54.56 -20.56 27.17
CA PRO A 2 -53.94 -20.47 28.51
C PRO A 2 -52.55 -21.15 28.52
N HIS A 3 -51.56 -20.81 29.36
CA HIS A 3 -51.50 -20.63 30.82
C HIS A 3 -51.76 -21.89 31.66
N ARG A 4 -50.67 -22.47 32.20
CA ARG A 4 -50.59 -22.74 33.64
C ARG A 4 -49.15 -22.73 34.13
N SER A 5 -48.94 -22.08 35.28
CA SER A 5 -47.64 -21.91 35.95
C SER A 5 -47.47 -22.91 37.09
N LYS A 6 -46.21 -23.18 37.46
CA LYS A 6 -45.84 -23.50 38.84
C LYS A 6 -44.54 -22.80 39.20
N THR A 7 -44.61 -21.92 40.19
CA THR A 7 -43.48 -21.37 40.92
C THR A 7 -43.15 -22.29 42.10
N SER A 8 -41.86 -22.38 42.46
CA SER A 8 -41.41 -22.82 43.78
C SER A 8 -40.13 -22.05 44.12
N SER A 9 -40.25 -21.03 44.96
CA SER A 9 -39.13 -20.29 45.54
C SER A 9 -38.82 -20.83 46.93
N LEU A 10 -37.53 -21.08 47.22
CA LEU A 10 -37.05 -21.19 48.59
C LEU A 10 -35.86 -20.24 48.80
N LEU A 11 -35.94 -19.57 49.94
CA LEU A 11 -34.92 -18.77 50.64
C LEU A 11 -34.78 -19.44 52.02
N ILE A 12 -33.73 -19.27 52.83
CA ILE A 12 -32.91 -18.08 53.08
C ILE A 12 -31.65 -18.51 53.89
N ASN A 13 -30.77 -17.57 54.25
CA ASN A 13 -29.62 -17.70 55.17
C ASN A 13 -28.40 -18.56 54.73
N ASP A 14 -27.19 -18.30 55.22
CA ASP A 14 -26.52 -17.01 55.53
C ASP A 14 -25.05 -17.30 55.89
N LEU A 15 -24.09 -16.52 55.37
CA LEU A 15 -22.78 -16.30 55.99
C LEU A 15 -22.12 -15.05 55.37
N GLN A 16 -21.61 -14.15 56.22
CA GLN A 16 -21.12 -12.82 55.82
C GLN A 16 -19.62 -12.78 55.48
N PRO A 17 -19.15 -11.73 54.78
CA PRO A 17 -17.83 -11.71 54.14
C PRO A 17 -16.67 -11.30 55.04
N ALA A 18 -15.45 -11.67 54.64
CA ALA A 18 -14.20 -11.10 55.14
C ALA A 18 -13.90 -9.74 54.48
N VAL A 19 -13.13 -8.90 55.18
CA VAL A 19 -12.86 -7.49 54.82
C VAL A 19 -11.35 -7.27 54.66
N LEU A 20 -10.98 -6.27 53.84
CA LEU A 20 -9.74 -5.42 53.83
C LEU A 20 -9.09 -5.34 52.43
N PRO A 21 -8.36 -4.24 52.09
CA PRO A 21 -8.46 -2.87 52.61
C PRO A 21 -8.57 -1.79 51.49
N THR A 22 -8.88 -0.57 51.89
CA THR A 22 -8.94 0.62 51.01
C THR A 22 -7.64 1.45 51.09
N SER A 23 -7.38 2.25 50.04
CA SER A 23 -6.51 3.45 50.01
C SER A 23 -5.04 3.28 49.59
N ALA A 24 -4.70 3.90 48.45
CA ALA A 24 -3.62 4.88 48.35
C ALA A 24 -3.87 5.78 47.12
N ALA A 25 -3.60 7.09 47.23
CA ALA A 25 -3.65 8.03 46.11
C ALA A 25 -2.38 8.89 46.08
N MET A 26 -1.67 8.88 44.96
CA MET A 26 -0.57 9.81 44.63
C MET A 26 -0.69 10.17 43.15
N GLN A 27 -1.01 11.42 42.81
CA GLN A 27 -0.11 12.57 42.72
C GLN A 27 0.69 12.60 41.40
N SER A 28 0.05 13.13 40.37
CA SER A 28 0.71 13.59 39.14
C SER A 28 1.51 14.86 39.43
N PRO A 29 2.78 14.99 38.97
CA PRO A 29 3.53 16.23 39.09
C PRO A 29 3.05 17.26 38.08
N VAL A 30 2.55 18.40 38.56
CA VAL A 30 2.38 19.61 37.74
C VAL A 30 3.75 20.26 37.57
N PHE A 31 4.13 20.56 36.33
CA PHE A 31 5.20 21.50 36.02
C PHE A 31 4.66 22.57 35.06
N ASP A 32 4.57 23.79 35.55
CA ASP A 32 4.18 24.99 34.79
C ASP A 32 5.27 26.05 34.95
N SER A 33 5.93 26.41 33.85
CA SER A 33 6.91 27.51 33.83
C SER A 33 7.04 28.12 32.44
N LYS A 34 6.61 29.36 32.30
CA LYS A 34 6.78 30.19 31.10
C LYS A 34 8.26 30.43 30.82
N GLY A 35 8.70 30.21 29.57
CA GLY A 35 10.08 30.43 29.14
C GLY A 35 10.15 30.98 27.71
N SER A 36 9.89 32.28 27.55
CA SER A 36 10.04 32.97 26.25
C SER A 36 11.47 33.50 26.09
N VAL A 37 12.22 32.95 25.13
CA VAL A 37 13.44 33.55 24.59
C VAL A 37 13.46 33.33 23.06
N ASP A 38 13.21 34.39 22.31
CA ASP A 38 13.59 34.50 20.90
C ASP A 38 15.05 34.96 20.81
N LEU A 39 15.85 34.37 19.92
CA LEU A 39 16.93 35.08 19.23
C LEU A 39 17.52 34.27 18.06
N LYS A 40 18.00 35.00 17.06
CA LYS A 40 18.61 34.49 15.83
C LYS A 40 20.13 34.39 15.97
N SER A 41 20.73 33.52 15.15
CA SER A 41 22.06 33.67 14.53
C SER A 41 23.24 34.20 15.37
N HIS A 42 24.31 33.42 15.48
CA HIS A 42 25.59 33.76 14.81
C HIS A 42 26.59 32.60 14.83
N SER A 43 27.53 32.61 13.88
CA SER A 43 28.72 31.77 13.87
C SER A 43 29.97 32.60 14.19
N LEU A 44 30.98 32.00 14.86
CA LEU A 44 32.43 32.06 14.59
C LEU A 44 33.34 31.90 15.84
N LEU A 45 34.55 31.38 15.59
CA LEU A 45 35.81 31.52 16.35
C LEU A 45 35.99 30.87 17.75
N ALA A 46 36.47 29.63 17.69
CA ALA A 46 37.60 29.03 18.44
C ALA A 46 38.31 29.79 19.59
N SER A 47 38.63 29.06 20.69
CA SER A 47 40.03 28.87 21.17
C SER A 47 40.20 27.83 22.31
N ARG A 48 41.22 26.98 22.14
CA ARG A 48 42.07 26.23 23.12
C ARG A 48 41.61 26.07 24.59
N LEU A 49 41.64 24.83 25.11
CA LEU A 49 42.74 24.25 25.93
C LEU A 49 42.40 22.87 26.55
N LEU A 50 43.22 21.84 26.30
CA LEU A 50 43.66 20.77 27.24
C LEU A 50 44.55 19.72 26.48
N PRO A 51 45.55 19.06 27.10
CA PRO A 51 46.53 18.22 26.37
C PRO A 51 46.67 16.75 26.85
N THR A 52 47.35 15.91 26.02
CA THR A 52 47.90 14.55 26.28
C THR A 52 46.90 13.43 26.66
N GLY A 53 47.03 12.17 26.23
CA GLY A 53 47.96 11.48 25.31
C GLY A 53 47.75 9.94 25.44
N GLY A 54 48.13 9.05 24.53
CA GLY A 54 48.75 9.17 23.21
C GLY A 54 48.76 7.80 22.48
N THR A 55 49.12 7.76 21.20
CA THR A 55 49.16 6.53 20.36
C THR A 55 50.59 6.14 19.96
N PRO A 56 50.79 4.88 19.57
CA PRO A 56 51.32 4.61 18.22
C PRO A 56 50.69 3.35 17.57
N PHE A 57 50.95 2.99 16.31
CA PHE A 57 51.08 3.70 15.02
C PHE A 57 51.07 2.60 13.92
N ILE A 58 50.84 2.93 12.65
CA ILE A 58 50.72 1.94 11.56
C ILE A 58 51.91 2.05 10.59
N MET A 59 52.54 0.93 10.17
CA MET A 59 52.77 0.59 8.75
C MET A 59 53.48 -0.76 8.50
N HIS A 60 53.12 -1.32 7.34
CA HIS A 60 53.87 -2.11 6.33
C HIS A 60 55.42 -1.98 6.33
N ASP A 61 56.22 -2.88 5.71
CA ASP A 61 55.90 -3.80 4.58
C ASP A 61 56.91 -4.98 4.34
N THR A 62 56.60 -5.83 3.35
CA THR A 62 57.50 -6.65 2.48
C THR A 62 58.29 -7.91 2.94
N HIS A 63 58.06 -9.00 2.20
CA HIS A 63 58.97 -10.05 1.65
C HIS A 63 60.27 -10.57 2.35
N SER A 64 60.21 -11.84 2.78
CA SER A 64 60.96 -13.00 2.22
C SER A 64 62.50 -12.96 1.97
N GLY A 65 63.23 -13.81 2.72
CA GLY A 65 64.15 -14.80 2.10
C GLY A 65 65.57 -14.98 2.67
N SER A 66 66.07 -16.23 2.65
CA SER A 66 67.47 -16.65 2.93
C SER A 66 67.95 -16.53 4.41
N GLY A 67 68.93 -17.30 4.91
CA GLY A 67 69.52 -18.54 4.36
C GLY A 67 70.93 -18.93 4.88
N SER A 68 70.99 -19.67 6.00
CA SER A 68 72.10 -20.57 6.42
C SER A 68 73.44 -19.99 6.96
N LYS A 69 74.24 -20.91 7.55
CA LYS A 69 75.71 -20.92 7.78
C LYS A 69 76.34 -20.15 8.97
N THR A 70 76.61 -20.94 10.02
CA THR A 70 77.95 -21.22 10.61
C THR A 70 78.99 -20.10 10.76
N GLY A 71 79.43 -19.86 12.00
CA GLY A 71 80.71 -19.22 12.36
C GLY A 71 81.19 -19.69 13.75
N SER A 72 82.50 -19.85 13.97
CA SER A 72 83.09 -20.44 15.19
C SER A 72 84.39 -19.75 15.60
N LEU A 73 84.86 -20.05 16.84
CA LEU A 73 86.06 -19.62 17.59
C LEU A 73 85.75 -18.61 18.71
N ALA A 74 85.74 -19.02 20.00
CA ALA A 74 86.89 -19.27 20.91
C ALA A 74 87.47 -17.96 21.49
N THR A 75 87.87 -17.87 22.77
CA THR A 75 89.13 -18.49 23.28
C THR A 75 89.31 -18.32 24.81
N ARG A 76 89.52 -19.44 25.56
CA ARG A 76 90.21 -19.56 26.89
C ARG A 76 89.54 -18.87 28.13
N CYS A 77 89.88 -19.15 29.40
CA CYS A 77 90.94 -20.02 29.97
C CYS A 77 90.57 -20.67 31.34
N THR A 78 91.03 -21.92 31.54
CA THR A 78 91.48 -22.63 32.77
C THR A 78 91.12 -22.18 34.22
N GLY A 79 90.63 -23.16 35.01
CA GLY A 79 90.94 -23.33 36.45
C GLY A 79 89.82 -22.98 37.45
N ALA A 80 89.74 -23.54 38.67
CA ALA A 80 90.35 -24.75 39.24
C ALA A 80 89.61 -25.13 40.57
N LEU A 81 89.66 -26.41 40.99
CA LEU A 81 88.95 -26.98 42.16
C LEU A 81 87.40 -26.91 42.08
N GLY A 82 86.61 -27.68 42.84
CA GLY A 82 86.96 -28.72 43.81
C GLY A 82 85.77 -29.57 44.27
N LEU A 83 85.57 -30.70 43.58
CA LEU A 83 84.91 -31.95 44.00
C LEU A 83 84.44 -32.02 45.48
N VAL A 84 83.13 -31.82 45.74
CA VAL A 84 82.46 -32.24 47.01
C VAL A 84 80.94 -32.39 46.92
N LEU A 85 80.24 -31.62 46.06
CA LEU A 85 78.77 -31.47 46.10
C LEU A 85 77.98 -32.28 45.03
N LEU A 86 78.56 -33.37 44.51
CA LEU A 86 78.00 -34.17 43.40
C LEU A 86 77.09 -35.34 43.83
N ALA A 87 76.39 -35.23 44.96
CA ALA A 87 75.57 -36.33 45.52
C ALA A 87 74.13 -35.94 45.90
N ALA A 88 73.75 -34.66 45.77
CA ALA A 88 72.43 -34.15 46.22
C ALA A 88 71.56 -33.53 45.11
N PHE A 89 72.06 -33.45 43.87
CA PHE A 89 71.38 -32.75 42.77
C PHE A 89 70.89 -33.66 41.62
N THR A 90 71.05 -34.97 41.77
CA THR A 90 70.62 -36.00 40.80
C THR A 90 69.34 -36.75 41.24
N ALA A 91 68.55 -36.15 42.14
CA ALA A 91 67.30 -36.72 42.67
C ALA A 91 66.05 -35.86 42.39
N SER A 92 66.19 -34.72 41.69
CA SER A 92 65.14 -33.69 41.53
C SER A 92 64.64 -33.49 40.09
N LEU A 93 65.06 -34.34 39.14
CA LEU A 93 64.74 -34.22 37.71
C LEU A 93 63.76 -35.29 37.18
N SER A 94 63.23 -36.15 38.05
CA SER A 94 62.33 -37.27 37.67
C SER A 94 60.83 -36.97 37.85
N ALA A 95 60.47 -35.77 38.34
CA ALA A 95 59.12 -35.49 38.84
C ALA A 95 58.14 -34.85 37.82
N VAL A 96 58.61 -34.50 36.61
CA VAL A 96 57.78 -33.78 35.61
C VAL A 96 56.83 -34.71 34.84
N GLY A 97 57.07 -36.03 34.86
CA GLY A 97 56.30 -37.00 34.08
C GLY A 97 54.88 -37.33 34.56
N CYS A 98 54.47 -36.83 35.74
CA CYS A 98 53.20 -37.22 36.39
C CYS A 98 52.23 -36.04 36.64
N ALA A 99 52.55 -34.83 36.18
CA ALA A 99 51.89 -33.60 36.63
C ALA A 99 50.37 -33.50 36.34
N ASN A 100 49.90 -34.13 35.26
CA ASN A 100 48.51 -34.00 34.76
C ASN A 100 47.67 -35.28 34.96
N MET A 101 48.10 -36.20 35.83
CA MET A 101 47.51 -37.55 35.94
C MET A 101 46.04 -37.54 36.42
N VAL A 102 45.64 -36.52 37.19
CA VAL A 102 44.27 -36.44 37.74
C VAL A 102 43.31 -35.89 36.68
N GLU A 103 43.76 -34.89 35.93
CA GLU A 103 43.07 -34.22 34.83
C GLU A 103 42.84 -35.20 33.67
N SER A 104 43.89 -35.90 33.23
CA SER A 104 43.76 -36.96 32.21
C SER A 104 42.75 -38.02 32.64
N ARG A 105 42.80 -38.49 33.90
CA ARG A 105 41.90 -39.53 34.41
C ARG A 105 40.44 -39.06 34.52
N ALA A 106 40.18 -37.78 34.73
CA ALA A 106 38.83 -37.22 34.70
C ALA A 106 38.28 -37.21 33.26
N ILE A 107 39.08 -36.75 32.31
CA ILE A 107 38.71 -36.62 30.89
C ILE A 107 38.58 -38.00 30.23
N GLU A 108 39.48 -38.95 30.50
CA GLU A 108 39.41 -40.33 30.03
C GLU A 108 38.14 -41.04 30.53
N LYS A 109 37.76 -40.85 31.80
CA LYS A 109 36.49 -41.38 32.33
C LYS A 109 35.28 -40.80 31.60
N PHE A 110 35.24 -39.48 31.42
CA PHE A 110 34.14 -38.79 30.72
C PHE A 110 34.03 -39.26 29.27
N ALA A 111 35.16 -39.32 28.55
CA ALA A 111 35.22 -39.80 27.17
C ALA A 111 34.77 -41.28 27.05
N ALA A 112 35.21 -42.15 27.97
CA ALA A 112 34.77 -43.55 27.98
C ALA A 112 33.26 -43.71 28.29
N ASN A 113 32.69 -42.87 29.15
CA ASN A 113 31.25 -42.84 29.43
C ASN A 113 30.44 -42.32 28.22
N LEU A 114 30.99 -41.35 27.48
CA LEU A 114 30.42 -40.82 26.24
C LEU A 114 30.45 -41.88 25.11
N ASP A 115 31.61 -42.48 24.85
CA ASP A 115 31.81 -43.53 23.84
C ASP A 115 30.95 -44.79 24.11
N SER A 116 30.74 -45.14 25.39
CA SER A 116 29.86 -46.25 25.80
C SER A 116 28.37 -45.87 25.93
N ALA A 117 27.99 -44.64 25.55
CA ALA A 117 26.64 -44.10 25.61
C ALA A 117 25.95 -44.17 27.00
N ASN A 118 26.73 -44.22 28.09
CA ASN A 118 26.22 -44.47 29.43
C ASN A 118 25.83 -43.18 30.17
N LEU A 119 24.60 -42.71 29.94
CA LEU A 119 24.06 -41.47 30.52
C LEU A 119 24.22 -41.37 32.05
N SER A 120 24.01 -42.46 32.81
CA SER A 120 24.06 -42.42 34.27
C SER A 120 25.50 -42.31 34.80
N ALA A 121 26.46 -43.00 34.15
CA ALA A 121 27.87 -42.84 34.45
C ALA A 121 28.38 -41.46 34.00
N LEU A 122 27.94 -40.97 32.84
CA LEU A 122 28.32 -39.67 32.30
C LEU A 122 27.93 -38.53 33.25
N LYS A 123 26.68 -38.54 33.75
CA LYS A 123 26.20 -37.60 34.79
C LYS A 123 27.03 -37.64 36.09
N HIS A 124 27.64 -38.78 36.44
CA HIS A 124 28.50 -38.90 37.62
C HIS A 124 29.98 -38.50 37.36
N THR A 125 30.34 -38.24 36.10
CA THR A 125 31.66 -37.70 35.68
C THR A 125 31.60 -36.24 35.21
N SER A 126 30.44 -35.61 35.34
CA SER A 126 30.16 -34.22 34.97
C SER A 126 29.74 -33.39 36.18
N SER A 127 29.74 -32.07 36.07
CA SER A 127 29.16 -31.19 37.09
C SER A 127 27.63 -31.27 37.10
N ASP A 128 27.01 -30.82 38.20
CA ASP A 128 25.54 -30.69 38.27
C ASP A 128 25.00 -29.72 37.19
N ALA A 129 25.76 -28.68 36.82
CA ALA A 129 25.37 -27.74 35.77
C ALA A 129 25.36 -28.39 34.38
N PHE A 130 26.42 -29.14 34.02
CA PHE A 130 26.47 -29.93 32.79
C PHE A 130 25.36 -30.99 32.77
N SER A 131 25.12 -31.65 33.90
CA SER A 131 24.08 -32.68 34.06
C SER A 131 22.66 -32.13 33.86
N GLN A 132 22.39 -30.90 34.34
CA GLN A 132 21.09 -30.22 34.23
C GLN A 132 20.86 -29.52 32.88
N LYS A 133 21.91 -29.04 32.20
CA LYS A 133 21.79 -28.39 30.89
C LYS A 133 21.97 -29.36 29.73
N ALA A 134 23.10 -30.06 29.68
CA ALA A 134 23.47 -30.90 28.53
C ALA A 134 22.89 -32.32 28.56
N LEU A 135 22.50 -32.83 29.74
CA LEU A 135 22.10 -34.23 29.94
C LEU A 135 20.68 -34.39 30.51
N ARG A 136 19.82 -33.36 30.50
CA ARG A 136 18.54 -33.42 31.25
C ARG A 136 17.61 -34.55 30.80
N THR A 137 17.40 -34.71 29.49
CA THR A 137 16.53 -35.76 28.91
C THR A 137 17.22 -37.13 28.83
N ALA A 138 16.43 -38.19 28.63
CA ALA A 138 16.96 -39.52 28.31
C ALA A 138 17.61 -39.58 26.89
N ASP A 139 17.11 -38.75 25.98
CA ASP A 139 17.52 -38.69 24.57
C ASP A 139 18.79 -37.87 24.32
N ALA A 140 19.33 -37.18 25.33
CA ALA A 140 20.55 -36.38 25.23
C ALA A 140 21.76 -37.14 24.67
N MET A 141 21.82 -38.47 24.85
CA MET A 141 22.87 -39.31 24.26
C MET A 141 22.74 -39.49 22.74
N ASP A 142 21.56 -39.30 22.15
CA ASP A 142 21.39 -39.22 20.70
C ASP A 142 21.74 -37.82 20.17
N ASP A 143 21.38 -36.76 20.89
CA ASP A 143 21.67 -35.38 20.47
C ASP A 143 23.15 -35.01 20.58
N LEU A 144 23.90 -35.56 21.55
CA LEU A 144 25.36 -35.44 21.63
C LEU A 144 26.08 -35.93 20.36
N LYS A 145 25.48 -36.89 19.62
CA LYS A 145 26.03 -37.39 18.34
C LYS A 145 25.90 -36.34 17.22
N ILE A 146 24.94 -35.43 17.30
CA ILE A 146 24.74 -34.34 16.33
C ILE A 146 25.91 -33.35 16.40
N LEU A 147 26.51 -33.15 17.58
CA LEU A 147 27.67 -32.26 17.76
C LEU A 147 28.98 -32.82 17.19
N ASN A 148 29.01 -34.09 16.77
CA ASN A 148 30.19 -34.75 16.17
C ASN A 148 31.47 -34.60 17.03
N LEU A 149 31.32 -34.83 18.35
CA LEU A 149 32.41 -34.85 19.32
C LEU A 149 33.55 -35.79 18.85
N PRO A 150 34.82 -35.34 18.82
CA PRO A 150 35.93 -36.21 18.42
C PRO A 150 36.12 -37.38 19.38
N THR A 151 36.13 -38.60 18.83
CA THR A 151 36.35 -39.85 19.57
C THR A 151 37.76 -40.39 19.37
N GLY A 152 38.20 -41.26 20.27
CA GLY A 152 39.52 -41.90 20.26
C GLY A 152 40.48 -41.38 21.33
N LYS A 153 41.76 -41.77 21.23
CA LYS A 153 42.76 -41.50 22.27
C LYS A 153 42.95 -40.00 22.50
N THR A 154 42.92 -39.61 23.77
CA THR A 154 43.13 -38.25 24.29
C THR A 154 44.57 -38.04 24.75
N SER A 155 45.16 -36.89 24.43
CA SER A 155 46.48 -36.48 24.93
C SER A 155 46.40 -35.04 25.46
N VAL A 156 46.63 -34.86 26.77
CA VAL A 156 46.66 -33.52 27.38
C VAL A 156 47.88 -32.75 26.90
N ILE A 157 47.65 -31.57 26.32
CA ILE A 157 48.68 -30.65 25.81
C ILE A 157 49.05 -29.60 26.86
N LYS A 158 48.03 -29.06 27.55
CA LYS A 158 48.15 -27.92 28.46
C LYS A 158 47.12 -28.04 29.58
N VAL A 159 47.51 -27.62 30.79
CA VAL A 159 46.60 -27.36 31.91
C VAL A 159 46.79 -25.91 32.32
N GLU A 160 45.68 -25.19 32.47
CA GLU A 160 45.61 -23.83 33.01
C GLU A 160 44.79 -23.89 34.30
N GLU A 161 45.37 -23.45 35.42
CA GLU A 161 44.62 -23.31 36.67
C GLU A 161 43.93 -21.94 36.65
N VAL A 162 42.59 -21.95 36.68
CA VAL A 162 41.74 -20.75 36.58
C VAL A 162 41.44 -20.23 37.98
N ASP A 163 41.09 -21.14 38.90
CA ASP A 163 41.01 -20.92 40.33
C ASP A 163 41.24 -22.27 41.07
N PRO A 164 41.39 -22.30 42.42
CA PRO A 164 41.70 -23.53 43.16
C PRO A 164 40.68 -24.68 43.03
N LYS A 165 39.50 -24.44 42.44
CA LYS A 165 38.48 -25.43 42.10
C LYS A 165 38.15 -25.50 40.61
N ARG A 166 38.82 -24.73 39.74
CA ARG A 166 38.58 -24.69 38.28
C ARG A 166 39.87 -24.78 37.46
N LYS A 167 39.91 -25.73 36.53
CA LYS A 167 41.03 -25.94 35.60
C LYS A 167 40.53 -26.03 34.17
N ARG A 168 41.23 -25.38 33.24
CA ARG A 168 41.01 -25.50 31.80
C ARG A 168 42.10 -26.38 31.19
N VAL A 169 41.71 -27.42 30.49
CA VAL A 169 42.63 -28.46 29.97
C VAL A 169 42.53 -28.52 28.45
N THR A 170 43.62 -28.24 27.75
CA THR A 170 43.73 -28.43 26.30
C THR A 170 44.11 -29.87 25.98
N VAL A 171 43.35 -30.52 25.11
CA VAL A 171 43.49 -31.93 24.75
C VAL A 171 43.52 -32.09 23.24
N GLU A 172 44.48 -32.87 22.74
CA GLU A 172 44.48 -33.41 21.38
C GLU A 172 43.71 -34.75 21.38
N VAL A 173 42.75 -34.90 20.47
CA VAL A 173 41.92 -36.12 20.39
C VAL A 173 41.96 -36.75 18.99
N GLY A 174 42.19 -38.07 18.98
CA GLY A 174 42.19 -38.91 17.79
C GLY A 174 43.40 -38.71 16.86
N GLU A 175 43.47 -39.53 15.80
CA GLU A 175 44.60 -39.51 14.84
C GLU A 175 44.76 -38.16 14.11
N GLN A 176 43.65 -37.44 13.92
CA GLN A 176 43.63 -36.10 13.34
C GLN A 176 44.06 -34.99 14.31
N LYS A 177 44.43 -35.32 15.56
CA LYS A 177 44.91 -34.36 16.58
C LYS A 177 43.97 -33.16 16.74
N LYS A 178 42.67 -33.43 16.91
CA LYS A 178 41.67 -32.35 17.06
C LYS A 178 41.80 -31.72 18.45
N GLU A 179 41.98 -30.40 18.47
CA GLU A 179 42.09 -29.60 19.69
C GLU A 179 40.71 -29.35 20.31
N ILE A 180 40.58 -29.70 21.59
CA ILE A 180 39.40 -29.48 22.45
C ILE A 180 39.87 -28.85 23.76
N PHE A 181 39.08 -27.96 24.36
CA PHE A 181 39.28 -27.58 25.77
C PHE A 181 38.23 -28.25 26.66
N TYR A 182 38.62 -28.73 27.82
CA TYR A 182 37.74 -29.19 28.88
C TYR A 182 37.88 -28.24 30.08
N ASP A 183 36.77 -27.69 30.54
CA ASP A 183 36.75 -27.02 31.84
C ASP A 183 36.36 -28.07 32.89
N LEU A 184 37.20 -28.19 33.92
CA LEU A 184 37.05 -29.13 35.02
C LEU A 184 36.76 -28.38 36.31
N VAL A 185 35.76 -28.83 37.05
CA VAL A 185 35.43 -28.37 38.41
C VAL A 185 35.81 -29.44 39.42
N PHE A 186 36.32 -29.04 40.58
CA PHE A 186 36.46 -29.93 41.73
C PHE A 186 35.13 -30.08 42.46
N ASP A 187 34.55 -31.28 42.42
CA ASP A 187 33.35 -31.63 43.16
C ASP A 187 33.70 -31.98 44.62
N ASP A 188 33.26 -31.16 45.57
CA ASP A 188 33.45 -31.37 47.01
C ASP A 188 32.74 -32.62 47.55
N LYS A 189 31.63 -33.05 46.92
CA LYS A 189 30.76 -34.15 47.36
C LYS A 189 31.40 -35.51 47.11
N TYR A 190 31.92 -35.73 45.90
CA TYR A 190 32.65 -36.96 45.55
C TYR A 190 34.19 -36.80 45.60
N ARG A 191 34.69 -35.61 45.94
CA ARG A 191 36.12 -35.25 46.09
C ARG A 191 36.98 -35.61 44.87
N GLN A 192 36.44 -35.33 43.68
CA GLN A 192 37.09 -35.60 42.39
C GLN A 192 36.91 -34.43 41.43
N TRP A 193 37.81 -34.32 40.46
CA TRP A 193 37.61 -33.42 39.32
C TRP A 193 36.60 -34.05 38.35
N VAL A 194 35.61 -33.25 37.92
CA VAL A 194 34.56 -33.62 36.96
C VAL A 194 34.53 -32.61 35.81
N VAL A 195 33.96 -32.99 34.66
CA VAL A 195 33.83 -32.08 33.51
C VAL A 195 32.67 -31.11 33.73
N ASP A 196 32.97 -29.80 33.73
CA ASP A 196 31.98 -28.72 33.86
C ASP A 196 31.50 -28.24 32.48
N ASP A 197 32.40 -28.17 31.49
CA ASP A 197 32.06 -27.94 30.08
C ASP A 197 33.14 -28.45 29.12
N VAL A 198 32.81 -28.55 27.84
CA VAL A 198 33.70 -28.94 26.74
C VAL A 198 33.60 -27.90 25.62
N PHE A 199 34.71 -27.31 25.20
CA PHE A 199 34.74 -26.30 24.14
C PHE A 199 35.31 -26.85 22.85
N MET A 200 34.51 -26.82 21.78
CA MET A 200 34.89 -27.30 20.45
C MET A 200 35.27 -26.17 19.50
N LYS A 201 36.37 -26.36 18.77
CA LYS A 201 36.86 -25.46 17.71
C LYS A 201 36.02 -25.59 16.45
N GLN A 202 35.09 -24.67 16.22
CA GLN A 202 34.26 -24.62 15.01
C GLN A 202 34.78 -23.57 14.02
N ARG A 203 34.89 -23.93 12.74
CA ARG A 203 35.29 -23.02 11.65
C ARG A 203 34.18 -22.92 10.61
N LYS A 204 33.55 -21.75 10.48
CA LYS A 204 32.44 -21.49 9.54
C LYS A 204 32.74 -20.21 8.75
N ARG A 205 32.70 -20.29 7.41
CA ARG A 205 33.02 -19.17 6.49
C ARG A 205 34.35 -18.43 6.82
N GLY A 206 35.40 -19.19 7.15
CA GLY A 206 36.74 -18.66 7.45
C GLY A 206 36.96 -18.30 8.92
N VAL A 207 35.96 -17.72 9.58
CA VAL A 207 35.97 -17.42 11.03
C VAL A 207 36.11 -18.72 11.83
N THR A 208 36.90 -18.68 12.90
CA THR A 208 37.07 -19.80 13.85
C THR A 208 36.69 -19.32 15.24
N ALA A 209 35.79 -20.05 15.90
CA ALA A 209 35.34 -19.78 17.26
C ALA A 209 35.37 -21.07 18.09
N TYR A 210 35.52 -20.94 19.40
CA TYR A 210 35.28 -22.04 20.34
C TYR A 210 33.85 -21.89 20.87
N LYS A 211 33.11 -22.99 20.94
CA LYS A 211 31.75 -23.00 21.50
C LYS A 211 31.62 -24.05 22.60
N SER A 212 30.88 -23.70 23.65
CA SER A 212 30.42 -24.61 24.69
C SER A 212 29.61 -25.75 24.07
N VAL A 213 29.88 -26.99 24.50
CA VAL A 213 29.02 -28.14 24.24
C VAL A 213 27.77 -28.08 25.12
N THR A 214 27.88 -27.54 26.34
CA THR A 214 26.76 -27.37 27.25
C THR A 214 25.69 -26.45 26.67
N GLU A 215 26.06 -25.26 26.18
CA GLU A 215 25.11 -24.31 25.56
C GLU A 215 24.47 -24.88 24.28
N GLN A 216 25.26 -25.59 23.47
CA GLN A 216 24.75 -26.22 22.24
C GLN A 216 23.78 -27.37 22.55
N MET A 217 24.04 -28.17 23.59
CA MET A 217 23.12 -29.22 24.04
C MET A 217 21.86 -28.65 24.68
N ASP A 218 21.99 -27.61 25.51
CA ASP A 218 20.86 -26.92 26.13
C ASP A 218 19.90 -26.35 25.06
N LEU A 219 20.45 -25.73 24.02
CA LEU A 219 19.68 -25.28 22.85
C LEU A 219 19.03 -26.45 22.09
N LEU A 220 19.77 -27.52 21.78
CA LEU A 220 19.24 -28.68 21.04
C LEU A 220 18.11 -29.39 21.81
N LEU A 221 18.24 -29.54 23.12
CA LEU A 221 17.22 -30.14 23.97
C LEU A 221 15.99 -29.23 24.08
N SER A 222 16.17 -27.93 24.27
CA SER A 222 15.04 -26.97 24.29
C SER A 222 14.27 -26.95 22.96
N VAL A 223 14.97 -27.06 21.83
CA VAL A 223 14.35 -27.19 20.50
C VAL A 223 13.58 -28.50 20.37
N ARG A 224 14.12 -29.63 20.86
CA ARG A 224 13.41 -30.93 20.86
C ARG A 224 12.15 -30.88 21.71
N GLU A 225 12.26 -30.39 22.94
CA GLU A 225 11.16 -30.25 23.90
C GLU A 225 10.05 -29.36 23.31
N ALA A 226 10.41 -28.28 22.62
CA ALA A 226 9.46 -27.45 21.88
C ALA A 226 8.81 -28.18 20.69
N ILE A 227 9.58 -28.88 19.84
CA ILE A 227 9.02 -29.68 18.73
C ILE A 227 8.02 -30.72 19.25
N GLU A 228 8.35 -31.40 20.35
CA GLU A 228 7.51 -32.43 20.95
C GLU A 228 6.20 -31.82 21.51
N ALA A 229 6.25 -30.67 22.20
CA ALA A 229 5.06 -29.92 22.62
C ALA A 229 4.14 -29.51 21.45
N TRP A 230 4.69 -29.00 20.34
CA TRP A 230 3.89 -28.69 19.14
C TRP A 230 3.28 -29.97 18.53
N GLN A 231 4.01 -31.09 18.48
CA GLN A 231 3.49 -32.38 18.00
C GLN A 231 2.41 -33.01 18.90
N GLU A 232 2.38 -32.70 20.19
CA GLU A 232 1.31 -33.08 21.12
C GLU A 232 0.07 -32.18 20.99
N SER A 233 0.26 -30.96 20.45
CA SER A 233 -0.82 -29.98 20.18
C SER A 233 -1.54 -29.45 21.42
N GLU A 234 -1.02 -29.67 22.62
CA GLU A 234 -1.56 -29.12 23.87
C GLU A 234 -1.13 -27.65 24.06
N VAL A 235 -2.10 -26.74 24.02
CA VAL A 235 -1.86 -25.28 24.07
C VAL A 235 -1.05 -24.82 25.30
N PRO A 236 -1.27 -25.32 26.54
CA PRO A 236 -0.45 -24.94 27.69
C PRO A 236 1.02 -25.30 27.49
N THR A 237 1.29 -26.55 27.13
CA THR A 237 2.62 -27.13 26.88
C THR A 237 3.35 -26.39 25.75
N ILE A 238 2.64 -26.01 24.68
CA ILE A 238 3.18 -25.16 23.61
C ILE A 238 3.57 -23.76 24.15
N CYS A 239 2.70 -23.14 24.95
CA CYS A 239 2.97 -21.81 25.52
C CYS A 239 4.14 -21.79 26.51
N GLU A 240 4.42 -22.89 27.22
CA GLU A 240 5.56 -22.99 28.15
C GLU A 240 6.93 -22.99 27.44
N GLN A 241 6.96 -23.30 26.15
CA GLN A 241 8.18 -23.32 25.31
C GLN A 241 8.38 -22.01 24.53
N MET A 242 7.53 -21.00 24.74
CA MET A 242 7.53 -19.70 24.06
C MET A 242 7.98 -18.57 25.00
N THR A 243 8.41 -17.43 24.45
CA THR A 243 8.52 -16.21 25.26
C THR A 243 7.13 -15.74 25.72
N PRO A 244 7.01 -15.00 26.84
CA PRO A 244 5.71 -14.57 27.37
C PRO A 244 4.83 -13.80 26.36
N GLU A 245 5.44 -13.02 25.48
CA GLU A 245 4.76 -12.22 24.47
C GLU A 245 4.18 -13.08 23.33
N PHE A 246 4.96 -14.05 22.83
CA PHE A 246 4.49 -14.99 21.82
C PHE A 246 3.46 -15.97 22.41
N ALA A 247 3.68 -16.45 23.65
CA ALA A 247 2.71 -17.25 24.38
C ALA A 247 1.35 -16.55 24.54
N ALA A 248 1.36 -15.26 24.92
CA ALA A 248 0.15 -14.46 25.03
C ALA A 248 -0.55 -14.25 23.67
N ALA A 249 0.21 -13.90 22.63
CA ALA A 249 -0.33 -13.69 21.29
C ALA A 249 -0.93 -14.98 20.69
N PHE A 250 -0.28 -16.13 20.89
CA PHE A 250 -0.74 -17.42 20.39
C PHE A 250 -1.95 -17.98 21.16
N ARG A 251 -1.97 -17.83 22.48
CA ARG A 251 -3.07 -18.32 23.34
C ARG A 251 -4.41 -17.66 23.02
N ASN A 252 -4.40 -16.37 22.70
CA ASN A 252 -5.60 -15.58 22.46
C ASN A 252 -6.20 -15.76 21.05
N LEU A 253 -5.58 -16.55 20.16
CA LEU A 253 -6.10 -16.81 18.82
C LEU A 253 -7.41 -17.61 18.85
N PRO A 254 -8.34 -17.40 17.89
CA PRO A 254 -9.50 -18.26 17.71
C PRO A 254 -9.13 -19.74 17.56
N ASP A 255 -9.87 -20.65 18.21
CA ASP A 255 -9.52 -22.07 18.34
C ASP A 255 -9.28 -22.78 17.00
N ASP A 256 -10.15 -22.56 16.01
CA ASP A 256 -10.03 -23.14 14.67
C ASP A 256 -8.75 -22.67 13.96
N TYR A 257 -8.42 -21.39 14.09
CA TYR A 257 -7.22 -20.79 13.50
C TYR A 257 -5.95 -21.23 14.22
N ARG A 258 -5.98 -21.30 15.56
CA ARG A 258 -4.89 -21.82 16.39
C ARG A 258 -4.59 -23.28 16.04
N THR A 259 -5.63 -24.09 15.84
CA THR A 259 -5.51 -25.49 15.40
C THR A 259 -4.94 -25.62 13.98
N LYS A 260 -5.39 -24.79 13.03
CA LYS A 260 -4.81 -24.68 11.67
C LYS A 260 -3.31 -24.34 11.76
N LEU A 261 -2.94 -23.37 12.60
CA LEU A 261 -1.57 -22.91 12.80
C LEU A 261 -0.67 -23.98 13.44
N THR A 262 -1.12 -24.65 14.51
CA THR A 262 -0.43 -25.79 15.13
C THR A 262 -0.16 -26.91 14.13
N LYS A 263 -1.14 -27.24 13.29
CA LYS A 263 -0.98 -28.25 12.24
C LYS A 263 0.06 -27.83 11.20
N ILE A 264 0.05 -26.57 10.75
CA ILE A 264 1.01 -26.06 9.76
C ILE A 264 2.44 -26.00 10.33
N VAL A 265 2.62 -25.63 11.61
CA VAL A 265 3.93 -25.64 12.28
C VAL A 265 4.45 -27.06 12.48
N SER A 266 3.65 -27.95 13.05
CA SER A 266 4.05 -29.33 13.36
C SER A 266 4.29 -30.17 12.10
N GLY A 267 3.45 -29.98 11.07
CA GLY A 267 3.52 -30.74 9.81
C GLY A 267 3.19 -32.23 9.98
N GLU A 268 3.72 -33.05 9.08
CA GLU A 268 3.60 -34.51 9.19
C GLU A 268 4.49 -35.07 10.31
N LYS A 269 3.95 -36.03 11.08
CA LYS A 269 4.55 -36.51 12.34
C LYS A 269 5.81 -37.36 12.11
N ARG A 270 6.94 -36.68 11.96
CA ARG A 270 8.29 -37.25 11.95
C ARG A 270 8.75 -37.57 13.38
N SER A 271 9.53 -38.64 13.55
CA SER A 271 10.24 -38.89 14.81
C SER A 271 11.31 -37.81 15.04
N SER A 272 11.33 -37.21 16.23
CA SER A 272 12.28 -36.15 16.59
C SER A 272 13.74 -36.58 16.37
N LYS A 273 14.04 -37.86 16.64
CA LYS A 273 15.32 -38.53 16.36
C LYS A 273 15.80 -38.51 14.88
N SER A 274 14.94 -38.19 13.90
CA SER A 274 15.33 -38.13 12.47
C SER A 274 15.70 -36.73 11.98
N THR A 275 15.31 -35.67 12.71
CA THR A 275 15.57 -34.28 12.35
C THR A 275 16.93 -33.84 12.88
N ARG A 276 17.86 -33.49 11.99
CA ARG A 276 19.14 -32.84 12.36
C ARG A 276 18.98 -31.31 12.28
N PRO A 277 19.05 -30.57 13.40
CA PRO A 277 18.94 -29.12 13.37
C PRO A 277 20.22 -28.44 12.87
N GLU A 278 20.10 -27.44 12.01
CA GLU A 278 21.19 -26.50 11.72
C GLU A 278 21.05 -25.25 12.61
N ALA A 279 21.79 -25.22 13.72
CA ALA A 279 21.80 -24.10 14.65
C ALA A 279 22.87 -23.04 14.30
N SER A 280 22.48 -21.77 14.42
CA SER A 280 23.37 -20.62 14.57
C SER A 280 23.09 -20.00 15.93
N LEU A 281 24.08 -20.03 16.82
CA LEU A 281 23.99 -19.58 18.21
C LEU A 281 24.87 -18.34 18.42
N ASP A 282 24.34 -17.37 19.15
CA ASP A 282 24.93 -16.11 19.63
C ASP A 282 24.59 -15.92 21.13
N GLU A 283 25.21 -14.97 21.83
CA GLU A 283 25.18 -14.88 23.32
C GLU A 283 23.78 -14.91 23.96
N LYS A 284 22.75 -14.39 23.26
CA LYS A 284 21.37 -14.32 23.74
C LYS A 284 20.32 -14.80 22.74
N THR A 285 20.72 -15.17 21.54
CA THR A 285 19.79 -15.52 20.45
C THR A 285 20.28 -16.75 19.69
N ALA A 286 19.35 -17.56 19.23
CA ALA A 286 19.64 -18.71 18.39
C ALA A 286 18.66 -18.79 17.23
N ILE A 287 19.18 -19.09 16.04
CA ILE A 287 18.40 -19.33 14.83
C ILE A 287 18.62 -20.80 14.44
N VAL A 288 17.57 -21.61 14.50
CA VAL A 288 17.64 -23.05 14.30
C VAL A 288 16.77 -23.47 13.12
N ARG A 289 17.40 -24.10 12.12
CA ARG A 289 16.75 -24.55 10.89
C ARG A 289 16.47 -26.05 10.97
N LEU A 290 15.22 -26.44 10.71
CA LEU A 290 14.79 -27.84 10.69
C LEU A 290 14.28 -28.22 9.28
N PRO A 291 14.78 -29.30 8.66
CA PRO A 291 14.33 -29.72 7.33
C PRO A 291 12.95 -30.39 7.36
N ARG A 292 12.02 -29.91 6.53
CA ARG A 292 10.71 -30.53 6.26
C ARG A 292 10.78 -31.42 4.99
N GLU A 293 9.64 -31.77 4.44
CA GLU A 293 9.53 -32.41 3.11
C GLU A 293 9.36 -31.37 2.00
N ARG A 294 8.59 -30.30 2.29
CA ARG A 294 8.26 -29.24 1.32
C ARG A 294 9.10 -27.96 1.49
N GLY A 295 10.04 -27.94 2.44
CA GLY A 295 10.95 -26.80 2.70
C GLY A 295 11.67 -26.90 4.06
N GLU A 296 11.76 -25.79 4.80
CA GLU A 296 12.37 -25.71 6.14
C GLU A 296 11.48 -24.94 7.14
N THR A 297 11.60 -25.21 8.44
CA THR A 297 11.14 -24.29 9.49
C THR A 297 12.34 -23.62 10.14
N VAL A 298 12.29 -22.30 10.32
CA VAL A 298 13.33 -21.50 10.98
C VAL A 298 12.80 -21.00 12.32
N TRP A 299 13.33 -21.53 13.41
CA TRP A 299 12.93 -21.20 14.77
C TRP A 299 13.91 -20.16 15.32
N THR A 300 13.38 -19.06 15.85
CA THR A 300 14.16 -18.04 16.55
C THR A 300 13.92 -18.22 18.04
N LEU A 301 14.99 -18.51 18.78
CA LEU A 301 14.97 -18.68 20.23
C LEU A 301 15.78 -17.57 20.90
N VAL A 302 15.38 -17.20 22.12
CA VAL A 302 16.08 -16.22 22.96
C VAL A 302 16.36 -16.81 24.33
N LEU A 303 17.48 -16.39 24.94
CA LEU A 303 17.86 -16.83 26.27
C LEU A 303 17.22 -15.90 27.32
N GLN A 304 16.14 -16.36 27.95
CA GLN A 304 15.44 -15.66 29.04
C GLN A 304 15.56 -16.48 30.33
N GLU A 305 15.92 -15.82 31.44
CA GLU A 305 16.08 -16.42 32.78
C GLU A 305 16.96 -17.69 32.87
N GLY A 306 17.81 -17.93 31.86
CA GLY A 306 18.70 -19.10 31.77
C GLY A 306 18.17 -20.25 30.92
N HIS A 307 16.99 -20.10 30.31
CA HIS A 307 16.29 -21.05 29.44
C HIS A 307 16.14 -20.51 28.00
N TRP A 308 16.17 -21.41 27.02
CA TRP A 308 15.94 -21.06 25.60
C TRP A 308 14.45 -21.14 25.27
N LEU A 309 13.81 -19.99 25.08
CA LEU A 309 12.40 -19.88 24.74
C LEU A 309 12.21 -19.47 23.27
N VAL A 310 11.20 -20.01 22.60
CA VAL A 310 10.89 -19.68 21.21
C VAL A 310 10.24 -18.30 21.14
N ALA A 311 10.86 -17.38 20.42
CA ALA A 311 10.36 -16.02 20.19
C ALA A 311 9.63 -15.87 18.84
N ASP A 312 9.99 -16.67 17.84
CA ASP A 312 9.31 -16.69 16.54
C ASP A 312 9.55 -18.03 15.81
N ILE A 313 8.65 -18.40 14.92
CA ILE A 313 8.81 -19.53 13.99
C ILE A 313 8.47 -19.02 12.60
N ALA A 314 9.36 -19.21 11.63
CA ALA A 314 9.06 -19.03 10.22
C ALA A 314 9.03 -20.39 9.50
N ILE A 315 8.26 -20.48 8.42
CA ILE A 315 8.10 -21.67 7.60
C ILE A 315 8.32 -21.25 6.16
N ASP A 316 9.42 -21.74 5.58
CA ASP A 316 9.63 -21.66 4.14
C ASP A 316 9.15 -22.96 3.52
N SER A 317 8.16 -22.89 2.63
CA SER A 317 7.63 -24.02 1.88
C SER A 317 7.52 -23.65 0.41
N LYS A 318 7.65 -24.65 -0.46
CA LYS A 318 7.40 -24.50 -1.91
C LYS A 318 5.92 -24.24 -2.23
N GLU A 319 5.03 -24.49 -1.27
CA GLU A 319 3.59 -24.28 -1.40
C GLU A 319 3.21 -23.00 -0.66
N GLU A 320 2.75 -21.97 -1.39
CA GLU A 320 2.47 -20.62 -0.86
C GLU A 320 1.50 -20.64 0.34
N VAL A 321 0.57 -21.60 0.35
CA VAL A 321 -0.45 -21.77 1.42
C VAL A 321 0.17 -22.26 2.73
N GLU A 322 1.34 -22.90 2.70
CA GLU A 322 2.10 -23.32 3.89
C GLU A 322 3.16 -22.30 4.31
N GLN A 323 3.46 -21.29 3.48
CA GLN A 323 4.55 -20.35 3.75
C GLN A 323 4.13 -19.32 4.81
N ILE A 324 4.84 -19.31 5.94
CA ILE A 324 4.59 -18.40 7.06
C ILE A 324 5.86 -17.60 7.35
N PRO A 325 5.91 -16.30 7.02
CA PRO A 325 7.09 -15.47 7.30
C PRO A 325 7.41 -15.30 8.78
N SER A 326 6.40 -15.44 9.65
CA SER A 326 6.53 -15.38 11.11
C SER A 326 5.19 -15.75 11.77
N VAL A 327 5.17 -16.83 12.54
CA VAL A 327 4.01 -17.28 13.32
C VAL A 327 3.67 -16.26 14.41
N TYR A 328 4.65 -15.63 15.06
CA TYR A 328 4.38 -14.62 16.08
C TYR A 328 3.72 -13.35 15.49
N LYS A 329 4.28 -12.80 14.40
CA LYS A 329 3.72 -11.60 13.75
C LYS A 329 2.36 -11.89 13.11
N GLN A 330 2.15 -13.10 12.60
CA GLN A 330 0.84 -13.55 12.10
C GLN A 330 -0.19 -13.70 13.22
N SER A 331 0.21 -14.18 14.41
CA SER A 331 -0.67 -14.18 15.58
C SER A 331 -1.11 -12.77 15.97
N LEU A 332 -0.17 -11.82 16.05
CA LEU A 332 -0.47 -10.41 16.36
C LEU A 332 -1.40 -9.78 15.32
N ALA A 333 -1.17 -10.02 14.03
CA ALA A 333 -2.04 -9.52 12.97
C ALA A 333 -3.47 -10.10 13.06
N VAL A 334 -3.60 -11.40 13.36
CA VAL A 334 -4.91 -12.06 13.54
C VAL A 334 -5.66 -11.46 14.72
N LEU A 335 -5.01 -11.32 15.88
CA LEU A 335 -5.62 -10.65 17.04
C LEU A 335 -6.10 -9.25 16.65
N ARG A 336 -5.26 -8.47 15.98
CA ARG A 336 -5.58 -7.09 15.58
C ARG A 336 -6.77 -6.99 14.61
N CYS A 337 -6.93 -7.98 13.72
CA CYS A 337 -8.10 -8.12 12.87
C CYS A 337 -9.36 -8.46 13.68
N MET A 338 -9.27 -9.38 14.66
CA MET A 338 -10.41 -9.74 15.52
C MET A 338 -10.82 -8.58 16.42
N GLU A 339 -9.87 -7.86 17.02
CA GLU A 339 -10.10 -6.64 17.81
C GLU A 339 -10.87 -5.58 16.99
N PHE A 340 -10.49 -5.36 15.73
CA PHE A 340 -11.21 -4.48 14.81
C PHE A 340 -12.65 -4.95 14.55
N LEU A 341 -12.88 -6.24 14.33
CA LEU A 341 -14.22 -6.78 14.05
C LEU A 341 -15.16 -6.64 15.26
N ASP A 342 -14.68 -6.93 16.48
CA ASP A 342 -15.47 -6.70 17.70
C ASP A 342 -15.71 -5.20 17.96
N ALA A 343 -14.70 -4.34 17.72
CA ALA A 343 -14.87 -2.89 17.79
C ALA A 343 -15.92 -2.39 16.77
N TYR A 344 -15.86 -2.85 15.51
CA TYR A 344 -16.83 -2.52 14.48
C TYR A 344 -18.24 -2.97 14.88
N ALA A 345 -18.37 -4.18 15.44
CA ALA A 345 -19.64 -4.73 15.89
C ALA A 345 -20.22 -4.03 17.14
N SER A 346 -19.47 -3.16 17.81
CA SER A 346 -19.97 -2.22 18.84
C SER A 346 -20.64 -0.97 18.24
N ARG A 347 -20.25 -0.59 17.01
CA ARG A 347 -20.60 0.66 16.30
C ARG A 347 -20.15 1.95 17.00
N ASP A 348 -19.30 1.88 18.02
CA ASP A 348 -18.67 3.06 18.64
C ASP A 348 -17.40 3.47 17.86
N ARG A 349 -17.43 4.66 17.26
CA ARG A 349 -16.33 5.16 16.42
C ARG A 349 -15.05 5.41 17.21
N GLU A 350 -15.12 5.89 18.44
CA GLU A 350 -13.90 6.14 19.24
C GLU A 350 -13.29 4.83 19.76
N VAL A 351 -14.08 3.75 19.86
CA VAL A 351 -13.57 2.38 20.07
C VAL A 351 -12.94 1.81 18.80
N ILE A 352 -13.50 2.05 17.60
CA ILE A 352 -12.95 1.55 16.32
C ILE A 352 -11.65 2.27 15.93
N LYS A 353 -11.55 3.57 16.22
CA LYS A 353 -10.47 4.48 15.79
C LYS A 353 -9.03 3.96 15.97
N PRO A 354 -8.62 3.34 17.11
CA PRO A 354 -7.23 2.88 17.29
C PRO A 354 -6.85 1.69 16.40
N PHE A 355 -7.81 1.05 15.75
CA PHE A 355 -7.61 -0.11 14.90
C PHE A 355 -7.51 0.24 13.41
N CYS A 356 -7.82 1.47 13.02
CA CYS A 356 -7.84 1.94 11.63
C CYS A 356 -6.66 2.87 11.31
N GLY A 357 -6.16 2.81 10.08
CA GLY A 357 -5.27 3.82 9.54
C GLY A 357 -6.01 5.13 9.31
N GLN A 358 -5.30 6.27 9.41
CA GLN A 358 -5.94 7.60 9.42
C GLN A 358 -6.84 7.85 8.21
N GLU A 359 -6.36 7.56 6.98
CA GLU A 359 -7.13 7.76 5.74
C GLU A 359 -8.44 6.96 5.73
N PHE A 360 -8.43 5.72 6.23
CA PHE A 360 -9.62 4.87 6.32
C PHE A 360 -10.58 5.30 7.45
N TYR A 361 -10.04 5.75 8.58
CA TYR A 361 -10.89 6.28 9.66
C TYR A 361 -11.61 7.55 9.23
N GLU A 362 -10.88 8.54 8.69
CA GLU A 362 -11.43 9.83 8.29
C GLU A 362 -12.28 9.72 7.01
N GLY A 363 -11.87 8.88 6.05
CA GLY A 363 -12.55 8.67 4.78
C GLY A 363 -13.79 7.76 4.84
N ALA A 364 -13.86 6.82 5.79
CA ALA A 364 -14.96 5.86 5.87
C ALA A 364 -15.66 5.84 7.24
N ILE A 365 -14.95 5.45 8.30
CA ILE A 365 -15.55 5.10 9.60
C ILE A 365 -16.16 6.33 10.32
N ALA A 366 -15.49 7.48 10.24
CA ALA A 366 -15.92 8.73 10.86
C ALA A 366 -17.26 9.25 10.30
N LEU A 367 -17.49 9.06 9.00
CA LEU A 367 -18.62 9.61 8.25
C LEU A 367 -19.76 8.60 8.04
N GLY A 368 -19.43 7.33 7.85
CA GLY A 368 -20.35 6.28 7.41
C GLY A 368 -21.35 5.80 8.45
N ASP A 369 -22.51 5.33 7.98
CA ASP A 369 -23.45 4.56 8.80
C ASP A 369 -23.01 3.08 8.86
N LEU A 370 -22.36 2.72 9.97
CA LEU A 370 -21.87 1.38 10.31
C LEU A 370 -22.99 0.33 10.47
N SER A 371 -24.26 0.70 10.28
CA SER A 371 -25.38 -0.25 10.21
C SER A 371 -25.66 -0.78 8.80
N LEU A 372 -25.17 -0.10 7.75
CA LEU A 372 -25.38 -0.49 6.35
C LEU A 372 -24.70 -1.82 5.99
N ILE A 373 -23.53 -2.09 6.56
CA ILE A 373 -22.78 -3.33 6.39
C ILE A 373 -22.52 -3.95 7.76
N THR A 374 -22.88 -5.22 7.93
CA THR A 374 -22.58 -5.99 9.15
C THR A 374 -21.41 -6.92 8.86
N LEU A 375 -20.30 -6.73 9.60
CA LEU A 375 -19.16 -7.64 9.60
C LEU A 375 -19.38 -8.76 10.64
N PRO A 376 -18.85 -9.97 10.42
CA PRO A 376 -19.00 -11.09 11.35
C PRO A 376 -18.20 -10.86 12.64
N ARG A 377 -18.70 -11.38 13.75
CA ARG A 377 -17.93 -11.36 15.01
C ARG A 377 -16.94 -12.53 15.07
N PRO A 378 -15.74 -12.34 15.66
CA PRO A 378 -14.78 -13.41 15.93
C PRO A 378 -15.37 -14.64 16.66
N SER A 379 -16.41 -14.43 17.46
CA SER A 379 -17.08 -15.42 18.31
C SER A 379 -18.20 -16.23 17.62
N GLU A 380 -18.53 -15.94 16.35
CA GLU A 380 -19.68 -16.56 15.67
C GLU A 380 -19.33 -17.81 14.84
N ASN A 381 -18.03 -18.16 14.71
CA ASN A 381 -17.47 -19.25 13.88
C ASN A 381 -18.12 -19.40 12.48
N SER A 382 -18.61 -18.29 11.94
CA SER A 382 -19.44 -18.24 10.73
C SER A 382 -18.61 -18.14 9.44
N HIS A 383 -17.33 -17.83 9.56
CA HIS A 383 -16.39 -17.60 8.46
C HIS A 383 -15.06 -18.32 8.71
N THR A 384 -14.46 -18.92 7.69
CA THR A 384 -13.10 -19.47 7.78
C THR A 384 -12.07 -18.38 7.51
N VAL A 385 -11.10 -18.20 8.42
CA VAL A 385 -10.05 -17.17 8.29
C VAL A 385 -8.82 -17.70 7.54
N GLU A 386 -8.42 -16.96 6.53
CA GLU A 386 -7.16 -17.09 5.80
C GLU A 386 -6.37 -15.78 5.92
N VAL A 387 -5.04 -15.87 5.98
CA VAL A 387 -4.16 -14.71 6.22
C VAL A 387 -2.92 -14.82 5.34
N LYS A 388 -2.60 -13.75 4.61
CA LYS A 388 -1.33 -13.61 3.88
C LYS A 388 -0.58 -12.39 4.41
N ILE A 389 0.68 -12.56 4.79
CA ILE A 389 1.53 -11.45 5.23
C ILE A 389 2.65 -11.24 4.21
N GLN A 390 2.71 -10.04 3.66
CA GLN A 390 3.69 -9.63 2.65
C GLN A 390 4.37 -8.33 3.11
N LYS A 391 5.55 -8.49 3.70
CA LYS A 391 6.33 -7.39 4.30
C LYS A 391 5.49 -6.61 5.35
N ALA A 392 5.31 -5.30 5.19
CA ALA A 392 4.44 -4.46 6.01
C ALA A 392 2.92 -4.62 5.78
N ARG A 393 2.46 -5.44 4.83
CA ARG A 393 1.03 -5.67 4.57
C ARG A 393 0.57 -7.01 5.16
N ALA A 394 -0.62 -7.04 5.73
CA ALA A 394 -1.33 -8.26 6.12
C ALA A 394 -2.74 -8.23 5.51
N ASP A 395 -3.07 -9.25 4.74
CA ASP A 395 -4.36 -9.41 4.06
C ASP A 395 -5.12 -10.58 4.66
N PHE A 396 -6.33 -10.31 5.12
CA PHE A 396 -7.24 -11.30 5.67
C PHE A 396 -8.32 -11.63 4.65
N THR A 397 -8.70 -12.89 4.57
CA THR A 397 -9.89 -13.34 3.84
C THR A 397 -10.75 -14.17 4.80
N LEU A 398 -11.96 -13.69 5.07
CA LEU A 398 -12.96 -14.36 5.88
C LEU A 398 -14.05 -14.87 4.94
N THR A 399 -14.05 -16.18 4.69
CA THR A 399 -15.00 -16.82 3.76
C THR A 399 -16.23 -17.29 4.51
N GLY A 400 -17.37 -16.64 4.26
CA GLY A 400 -18.68 -17.00 4.82
C GLY A 400 -19.50 -17.88 3.85
N LYS A 401 -20.82 -17.94 4.09
CA LYS A 401 -21.78 -18.66 3.22
C LYS A 401 -22.40 -17.79 2.13
N GLU A 402 -22.57 -16.50 2.42
CA GLU A 402 -23.29 -15.53 1.58
C GLU A 402 -22.36 -14.45 1.03
N ASN A 403 -21.19 -14.27 1.66
CA ASN A 403 -20.19 -13.27 1.35
C ASN A 403 -18.76 -13.77 1.62
N VAL A 404 -17.80 -13.08 1.02
CA VAL A 404 -16.36 -13.18 1.34
C VAL A 404 -15.89 -11.79 1.73
N ILE A 405 -15.20 -11.68 2.86
CA ILE A 405 -14.77 -10.38 3.41
C ILE A 405 -13.25 -10.32 3.40
N HIS A 406 -12.72 -9.28 2.76
CA HIS A 406 -11.29 -8.98 2.76
C HIS A 406 -11.02 -7.80 3.69
N VAL A 407 -10.11 -7.98 4.65
CA VAL A 407 -9.62 -6.90 5.52
C VAL A 407 -8.15 -6.65 5.16
N ALA A 408 -7.87 -5.49 4.59
CA ALA A 408 -6.52 -5.07 4.25
C ALA A 408 -5.91 -4.31 5.43
N MET A 409 -4.71 -4.69 5.85
CA MET A 409 -4.02 -4.08 6.98
C MET A 409 -2.57 -3.69 6.63
N HIS A 410 -2.12 -2.56 7.19
CA HIS A 410 -0.75 -2.10 7.09
C HIS A 410 -0.07 -2.03 8.46
N ARG A 411 1.24 -2.23 8.51
CA ARG A 411 2.06 -2.14 9.71
C ARG A 411 2.52 -0.70 9.94
N GLN A 412 2.32 -0.17 11.15
CA GLN A 412 2.93 1.10 11.57
C GLN A 412 4.46 1.06 11.40
N GLY A 413 5.04 2.12 10.80
CA GLY A 413 6.47 2.18 10.47
C GLY A 413 6.88 1.42 9.20
N GLY A 414 5.97 0.70 8.54
CA GLY A 414 6.21 0.02 7.28
C GLY A 414 7.22 -1.13 7.35
N ASP A 415 8.05 -1.26 6.32
CA ASP A 415 9.06 -2.33 6.22
C ASP A 415 10.20 -2.17 7.25
N ILE A 416 10.34 -1.01 7.90
CA ILE A 416 11.41 -0.74 8.86
C ILE A 416 11.07 -1.34 10.23
N VAL A 417 11.97 -2.17 10.77
CA VAL A 417 11.86 -2.68 12.13
C VAL A 417 12.44 -1.65 13.11
N ILE A 418 11.56 -0.94 13.82
CA ILE A 418 11.93 0.09 14.80
C ILE A 418 12.24 -0.57 16.15
N GLY A 419 13.44 -1.14 16.26
CA GLY A 419 13.89 -1.88 17.44
C GLY A 419 13.07 -3.15 17.71
N ASP A 420 13.10 -3.61 18.96
CA ASP A 420 12.50 -4.90 19.36
C ASP A 420 10.97 -4.83 19.61
N GLN A 421 10.30 -3.74 19.20
CA GLN A 421 8.86 -3.60 19.43
C GLN A 421 8.02 -4.48 18.48
N PRO A 422 6.92 -5.09 18.98
CA PRO A 422 6.03 -5.90 18.16
C PRO A 422 5.39 -5.07 17.03
N PRO A 423 5.08 -5.68 15.87
CA PRO A 423 4.37 -4.98 14.79
C PRO A 423 2.95 -4.60 15.23
N VAL A 424 2.66 -3.30 15.25
CA VAL A 424 1.29 -2.79 15.32
C VAL A 424 0.74 -2.75 13.90
N TYR A 425 -0.47 -3.30 13.71
CA TYR A 425 -1.20 -3.27 12.45
C TYR A 425 -2.46 -2.39 12.55
N GLU A 426 -2.82 -1.77 11.43
CA GLU A 426 -3.96 -0.88 11.24
C GLU A 426 -4.75 -1.32 10.01
N VAL A 427 -6.09 -1.31 10.08
CA VAL A 427 -6.97 -1.58 8.94
C VAL A 427 -6.98 -0.38 7.99
N THR A 428 -6.77 -0.63 6.69
CA THR A 428 -6.72 0.40 5.64
C THR A 428 -7.89 0.35 4.66
N GLU A 429 -8.57 -0.79 4.52
CA GLU A 429 -9.86 -0.93 3.81
C GLU A 429 -10.51 -2.26 4.21
N VAL A 430 -11.83 -2.36 4.08
CA VAL A 430 -12.60 -3.60 4.20
C VAL A 430 -13.51 -3.76 2.98
N SER A 431 -13.28 -4.81 2.20
CA SER A 431 -14.10 -5.15 1.02
C SER A 431 -15.01 -6.33 1.34
N VAL A 432 -16.31 -6.20 1.05
CA VAL A 432 -17.30 -7.28 1.16
C VAL A 432 -17.74 -7.70 -0.23
N TYR A 433 -17.36 -8.90 -0.65
CA TYR A 433 -17.86 -9.54 -1.86
C TYR A 433 -19.14 -10.31 -1.55
N ASP A 434 -20.26 -9.88 -2.13
CA ASP A 434 -21.57 -10.53 -2.03
C ASP A 434 -21.70 -11.59 -3.14
N ILE A 435 -21.86 -12.86 -2.74
CA ILE A 435 -21.92 -14.01 -3.65
C ILE A 435 -23.25 -14.04 -4.43
N ALA A 436 -24.33 -13.51 -3.87
CA ALA A 436 -25.66 -13.51 -4.48
C ALA A 436 -25.83 -12.37 -5.50
N THR A 437 -25.25 -11.19 -5.24
CA THR A 437 -25.33 -10.04 -6.19
C THR A 437 -24.11 -9.90 -7.10
N ASN A 438 -23.01 -10.63 -6.83
CA ASN A 438 -21.73 -10.52 -7.54
C ASN A 438 -21.23 -9.06 -7.57
N GLN A 439 -21.18 -8.44 -6.38
CA GLN A 439 -20.68 -7.09 -6.16
C GLN A 439 -19.59 -7.10 -5.10
N GLU A 440 -18.54 -6.32 -5.33
CA GLU A 440 -17.46 -6.08 -4.37
C GLU A 440 -17.63 -4.69 -3.77
N GLN A 441 -17.95 -4.63 -2.48
CA GLN A 441 -18.34 -3.42 -1.76
C GLN A 441 -17.22 -3.00 -0.79
N HIS A 442 -16.43 -1.98 -1.14
CA HIS A 442 -15.52 -1.33 -0.20
C HIS A 442 -16.34 -0.54 0.83
N LEU A 443 -16.00 -0.58 2.12
CA LEU A 443 -16.74 0.19 3.14
C LEU A 443 -16.70 1.69 2.85
N THR A 444 -15.54 2.20 2.43
CA THR A 444 -15.38 3.59 1.98
C THR A 444 -16.39 3.96 0.88
N ALA A 445 -16.64 3.04 -0.07
CA ALA A 445 -17.61 3.24 -1.15
C ALA A 445 -19.05 3.29 -0.63
N VAL A 446 -19.46 2.28 0.15
CA VAL A 446 -20.83 2.16 0.68
C VAL A 446 -21.19 3.36 1.56
N PHE A 447 -20.22 3.87 2.32
CA PHE A 447 -20.42 4.97 3.26
C PHE A 447 -20.40 6.36 2.65
N THR A 448 -19.57 6.62 1.62
CA THR A 448 -19.36 7.99 1.11
C THR A 448 -19.82 8.24 -0.32
N ALA A 449 -19.88 7.22 -1.17
CA ALA A 449 -20.02 7.44 -2.62
C ALA A 449 -21.35 8.12 -2.99
N GLN A 450 -22.43 7.90 -2.22
CA GLN A 450 -23.70 8.60 -2.45
C GLN A 450 -23.62 10.09 -2.05
N ALA A 451 -23.07 10.43 -0.88
CA ALA A 451 -22.92 11.82 -0.45
C ALA A 451 -21.95 12.60 -1.38
N MET A 452 -20.88 11.94 -1.85
CA MET A 452 -19.95 12.52 -2.84
C MET A 452 -20.61 12.76 -4.20
N LEU A 453 -21.56 11.91 -4.61
CA LEU A 453 -22.40 12.14 -5.80
C LEU A 453 -23.33 13.33 -5.60
N GLU A 454 -24.08 13.38 -4.50
CA GLU A 454 -25.03 14.45 -4.20
C GLU A 454 -24.35 15.82 -4.12
N LEU A 455 -23.19 15.92 -3.44
CA LEU A 455 -22.36 17.13 -3.41
C LEU A 455 -21.81 17.52 -4.78
N PHE A 456 -21.46 16.55 -5.63
CA PHE A 456 -20.97 16.83 -6.99
C PHE A 456 -22.10 17.35 -7.89
N VAL A 457 -23.30 16.77 -7.77
CA VAL A 457 -24.50 17.18 -8.50
C VAL A 457 -24.88 18.63 -8.18
N GLU A 458 -24.88 19.00 -6.90
CA GLU A 458 -25.10 20.39 -6.49
C GLU A 458 -24.00 21.32 -7.05
N ALA A 459 -22.72 20.91 -6.98
CA ALA A 459 -21.60 21.71 -7.47
C ALA A 459 -21.62 21.91 -9.01
N ILE A 460 -22.07 20.92 -9.79
CA ILE A 460 -22.17 21.06 -11.26
C ILE A 460 -23.38 21.91 -11.68
N ALA A 461 -24.47 21.91 -10.89
CA ALA A 461 -25.61 22.81 -11.09
C ALA A 461 -25.24 24.26 -10.74
N GLN A 462 -24.65 24.49 -9.56
CA GLN A 462 -24.17 25.81 -9.11
C GLN A 462 -22.96 26.34 -9.90
N ARG A 463 -22.37 25.52 -10.78
CA ARG A 463 -21.17 25.83 -11.57
C ARG A 463 -19.91 26.11 -10.72
N ASP A 464 -19.84 25.59 -9.49
CA ASP A 464 -18.67 25.77 -8.61
C ASP A 464 -17.49 24.89 -9.02
N ILE A 465 -16.65 25.45 -9.88
CA ILE A 465 -15.38 24.86 -10.33
C ILE A 465 -14.43 24.53 -9.16
N THR A 466 -14.51 25.22 -8.02
CA THR A 466 -13.66 24.95 -6.85
C THR A 466 -14.05 23.63 -6.20
N THR A 467 -15.34 23.44 -5.92
CA THR A 467 -15.86 22.19 -5.35
C THR A 467 -15.78 21.03 -6.36
N LEU A 468 -16.06 21.26 -7.65
CA LEU A 468 -15.88 20.24 -8.70
C LEU A 468 -14.44 19.71 -8.79
N ARG A 469 -13.43 20.59 -8.65
CA ARG A 469 -12.02 20.18 -8.57
C ARG A 469 -11.72 19.31 -7.33
N GLN A 470 -12.43 19.54 -6.23
CA GLN A 470 -12.27 18.81 -4.97
C GLN A 470 -13.02 17.47 -4.92
N LEU A 471 -14.12 17.31 -5.66
CA LEU A 471 -14.93 16.09 -5.69
C LEU A 471 -14.58 15.12 -6.84
N SER A 472 -13.86 15.61 -7.86
CA SER A 472 -13.44 14.79 -9.01
C SER A 472 -12.11 14.05 -8.79
N THR A 473 -11.84 13.05 -9.63
CA THR A 473 -10.51 12.40 -9.71
C THR A 473 -9.46 13.35 -10.26
N TYR A 474 -8.18 13.04 -10.01
CA TYR A 474 -7.07 13.82 -10.57
C TYR A 474 -7.13 13.93 -12.11
N ASP A 475 -7.54 12.88 -12.82
CA ASP A 475 -7.62 12.91 -14.29
C ASP A 475 -8.74 13.83 -14.80
N PHE A 476 -9.93 13.73 -14.23
CA PHE A 476 -11.07 14.61 -14.61
C PHE A 476 -10.77 16.07 -14.25
N THR A 477 -10.23 16.33 -13.05
CA THR A 477 -9.76 17.67 -12.66
C THR A 477 -8.70 18.21 -13.61
N LYS A 478 -7.66 17.43 -13.93
CA LYS A 478 -6.57 17.88 -14.82
C LYS A 478 -7.04 18.19 -16.24
N ARG A 479 -7.88 17.31 -16.82
CA ARG A 479 -8.31 17.40 -18.22
C ARG A 479 -9.43 18.41 -18.43
N VAL A 480 -10.36 18.52 -17.48
CA VAL A 480 -11.51 19.43 -17.57
C VAL A 480 -11.34 20.60 -16.60
N TRP A 481 -11.57 20.39 -15.31
CA TRP A 481 -11.83 21.50 -14.38
C TRP A 481 -10.64 22.47 -14.18
N SER A 482 -9.39 22.04 -14.39
CA SER A 482 -8.19 22.89 -14.36
C SER A 482 -8.07 23.82 -15.58
N GLN A 483 -8.79 23.56 -16.68
CA GLN A 483 -8.81 24.39 -17.89
C GLN A 483 -10.06 25.29 -17.98
N VAL A 484 -11.03 25.10 -17.09
CA VAL A 484 -12.28 25.86 -17.02
C VAL A 484 -12.15 27.10 -16.13
N ASN A 485 -12.78 28.19 -16.54
CA ASN A 485 -12.86 29.49 -15.86
C ASN A 485 -14.16 30.22 -16.24
N ASP A 486 -14.49 31.29 -15.52
CA ASP A 486 -15.74 32.05 -15.61
C ASP A 486 -16.09 32.55 -17.03
N GLN A 487 -15.10 32.72 -17.92
CA GLN A 487 -15.34 33.17 -19.30
C GLN A 487 -15.73 32.02 -20.24
N ASN A 488 -15.16 30.82 -20.05
CA ASN A 488 -15.38 29.67 -20.95
C ASN A 488 -16.46 28.70 -20.44
N LEU A 489 -16.75 28.73 -19.14
CA LEU A 489 -17.74 27.91 -18.46
C LEU A 489 -19.17 28.01 -19.03
N PRO A 490 -19.71 29.19 -19.37
CA PRO A 490 -21.07 29.30 -19.94
C PRO A 490 -21.25 28.66 -21.32
N GLY A 491 -20.15 28.34 -22.02
CA GLY A 491 -20.17 27.70 -23.34
C GLY A 491 -19.99 26.17 -23.30
N LEU A 492 -19.98 25.56 -22.12
CA LEU A 492 -19.84 24.10 -21.96
C LEU A 492 -21.23 23.43 -22.01
N PRO A 493 -21.42 22.32 -22.75
CA PRO A 493 -22.71 21.66 -22.95
C PRO A 493 -23.12 20.86 -21.71
N LEU A 494 -23.51 21.58 -20.66
CA LEU A 494 -23.78 21.07 -19.32
C LEU A 494 -25.22 21.39 -18.87
N GLU A 495 -26.13 21.61 -19.82
CA GLU A 495 -27.51 22.09 -19.60
C GLU A 495 -28.38 21.04 -18.87
N VAL A 496 -28.08 19.76 -19.09
CA VAL A 496 -28.71 18.62 -18.38
C VAL A 496 -28.50 18.72 -16.86
N PHE A 497 -27.45 19.40 -16.41
CA PHE A 497 -27.06 19.50 -15.01
C PHE A 497 -27.57 20.77 -14.30
N ASP A 498 -28.33 21.66 -14.96
CA ASP A 498 -28.82 22.89 -14.32
C ASP A 498 -29.86 22.63 -13.21
N GLU A 499 -30.50 21.45 -13.19
CA GLU A 499 -31.37 20.99 -12.10
C GLU A 499 -30.60 20.01 -11.19
N PRO A 500 -30.37 20.31 -9.89
CA PRO A 500 -29.64 19.41 -8.99
C PRO A 500 -30.49 18.24 -8.45
N GLU A 501 -31.80 18.20 -8.72
CA GLU A 501 -32.65 17.09 -8.26
C GLU A 501 -32.36 15.81 -9.04
N ILE A 502 -32.00 14.74 -8.31
CA ILE A 502 -31.65 13.43 -8.86
C ILE A 502 -32.51 12.31 -8.28
N GLN A 503 -32.92 11.37 -9.14
CA GLN A 503 -33.49 10.09 -8.72
C GLN A 503 -32.48 8.98 -8.97
N ILE A 504 -31.92 8.40 -7.90
CA ILE A 504 -31.05 7.22 -7.99
C ILE A 504 -31.92 6.00 -8.35
N LEU A 505 -31.75 5.50 -9.57
CA LEU A 505 -32.43 4.31 -10.10
C LEU A 505 -31.78 3.01 -9.61
N GLY A 506 -30.49 3.05 -9.33
CA GLY A 506 -29.73 1.92 -8.81
C GLY A 506 -28.25 2.23 -8.63
N ARG A 507 -27.51 1.29 -8.03
CA ARG A 507 -26.06 1.36 -7.85
C ARG A 507 -25.42 -0.01 -8.01
N LYS A 508 -24.16 -0.04 -8.45
CA LYS A 508 -23.33 -1.24 -8.53
C LYS A 508 -21.93 -0.96 -8.01
N PHE A 509 -21.46 -1.79 -7.08
CA PHE A 509 -20.10 -1.74 -6.55
C PHE A 509 -19.22 -2.79 -7.26
N GLU A 510 -18.06 -2.34 -7.75
CA GLU A 510 -17.02 -3.13 -8.42
C GLU A 510 -15.66 -2.76 -7.79
N GLY A 511 -15.58 -2.93 -6.46
CA GLY A 511 -14.41 -2.62 -5.64
C GLY A 511 -14.09 -1.13 -5.65
N ALA A 512 -12.89 -0.80 -6.14
CA ALA A 512 -12.41 0.58 -6.31
C ALA A 512 -13.18 1.40 -7.38
N LEU A 513 -14.22 0.85 -8.01
CA LEU A 513 -15.16 1.56 -8.88
C LEU A 513 -16.60 1.35 -8.41
N THR A 514 -17.35 2.44 -8.24
CA THR A 514 -18.79 2.44 -7.99
C THR A 514 -19.51 3.13 -9.14
N ARG A 515 -20.62 2.54 -9.61
CA ARG A 515 -21.54 3.18 -10.57
C ARG A 515 -22.86 3.52 -9.89
N PHE A 516 -23.36 4.72 -10.13
CA PHE A 516 -24.74 5.11 -9.84
C PHE A 516 -25.50 5.34 -11.14
N TYR A 517 -26.67 4.72 -11.27
CA TYR A 517 -27.61 4.94 -12.35
C TYR A 517 -28.64 5.95 -11.88
N VAL A 518 -28.77 7.07 -12.60
CA VAL A 518 -29.47 8.28 -12.14
C VAL A 518 -30.39 8.80 -13.24
N MET A 519 -31.57 9.29 -12.86
CA MET A 519 -32.38 10.18 -13.68
C MET A 519 -32.20 11.62 -13.19
N GLN A 520 -31.83 12.54 -14.08
CA GLN A 520 -31.67 13.97 -13.81
C GLN A 520 -32.19 14.75 -15.03
N ASN A 521 -33.03 15.78 -14.83
CA ASN A 521 -33.62 16.59 -15.92
C ASN A 521 -34.17 15.71 -17.08
N GLY A 522 -34.91 14.65 -16.73
CA GLY A 522 -35.47 13.67 -17.69
C GLY A 522 -34.47 12.78 -18.44
N GLN A 523 -33.17 12.89 -18.17
CA GLN A 523 -32.10 12.17 -18.85
C GLN A 523 -31.55 11.03 -17.98
N GLU A 524 -31.37 9.83 -18.58
CA GLU A 524 -30.59 8.75 -17.95
C GLU A 524 -29.10 9.08 -17.97
N LEU A 525 -28.49 9.10 -16.78
CA LEU A 525 -27.06 9.30 -16.55
C LEU A 525 -26.46 8.13 -15.77
N THR A 526 -25.17 7.86 -15.98
CA THR A 526 -24.39 6.93 -15.14
C THR A 526 -23.16 7.65 -14.59
N TYR A 527 -23.08 7.80 -13.27
CA TYR A 527 -21.93 8.40 -12.60
C TYR A 527 -20.91 7.34 -12.20
N PHE A 528 -19.64 7.58 -12.48
CA PHE A 528 -18.53 6.69 -12.19
C PHE A 528 -17.69 7.30 -11.07
N LEU A 529 -17.71 6.69 -9.89
CA LEU A 529 -16.89 7.12 -8.75
C LEU A 529 -15.76 6.12 -8.55
N ARG A 530 -14.52 6.61 -8.51
CA ARG A 530 -13.31 5.82 -8.31
C ARG A 530 -12.67 6.13 -6.96
N GLU A 531 -12.15 5.10 -6.31
CA GLU A 531 -11.32 5.27 -5.12
C GLU A 531 -9.98 5.94 -5.47
N GLN A 532 -9.61 6.99 -4.72
CA GLN A 532 -8.30 7.61 -4.78
C GLN A 532 -7.97 8.17 -3.39
N GLN A 533 -6.96 7.58 -2.72
CA GLN A 533 -6.47 7.99 -1.39
C GLN A 533 -7.55 7.92 -0.29
N GLY A 534 -8.16 6.74 -0.12
CA GLY A 534 -9.19 6.51 0.92
C GLY A 534 -10.49 7.29 0.72
N GLN A 535 -10.75 7.81 -0.49
CA GLN A 535 -11.92 8.63 -0.81
C GLN A 535 -12.47 8.27 -2.20
N PHE A 536 -13.80 8.19 -2.33
CA PHE A 536 -14.45 8.00 -3.63
C PHE A 536 -14.70 9.34 -4.32
N ARG A 537 -14.23 9.46 -5.56
CA ARG A 537 -14.21 10.70 -6.35
C ARG A 537 -14.78 10.49 -7.73
N ILE A 538 -15.48 11.48 -8.27
CA ILE A 538 -16.15 11.38 -9.57
C ILE A 538 -15.09 11.35 -10.68
N ASP A 539 -15.05 10.26 -11.44
CA ASP A 539 -14.06 10.02 -12.50
C ASP A 539 -14.60 10.33 -13.90
N ASP A 540 -15.89 10.08 -14.12
CA ASP A 540 -16.64 10.47 -15.33
C ASP A 540 -18.16 10.41 -15.06
N ILE A 541 -18.93 10.91 -16.03
CA ILE A 541 -20.38 10.78 -16.13
C ILE A 541 -20.67 10.31 -17.55
N GLU A 542 -21.52 9.31 -17.74
CA GLU A 542 -21.99 8.89 -19.06
C GLU A 542 -23.46 9.27 -19.30
N TRP A 543 -23.76 9.75 -20.50
CA TRP A 543 -25.11 9.98 -21.02
C TRP A 543 -25.35 9.21 -22.33
N LYS A 544 -26.61 9.20 -22.81
CA LYS A 544 -27.02 8.57 -24.07
C LYS A 544 -27.49 9.59 -25.11
N ILE A 545 -26.80 10.73 -25.24
CA ILE A 545 -27.15 11.78 -26.21
C ILE A 545 -26.65 11.39 -27.61
N SER A 546 -27.56 11.24 -28.57
CA SER A 546 -27.23 10.87 -29.95
C SER A 546 -26.26 11.88 -30.58
N GLY A 547 -25.25 11.37 -31.29
CA GLY A 547 -24.22 12.19 -31.94
C GLY A 547 -23.16 12.79 -31.00
N ARG A 548 -23.23 12.58 -29.68
CA ARG A 548 -22.17 12.95 -28.71
C ARG A 548 -21.43 11.68 -28.21
N PRO A 549 -20.19 11.80 -27.71
CA PRO A 549 -19.55 10.74 -26.93
C PRO A 549 -20.39 10.44 -25.68
N ALA A 550 -20.40 9.19 -25.21
CA ALA A 550 -21.08 8.82 -23.97
C ALA A 550 -20.51 9.59 -22.76
N SER A 551 -19.18 9.66 -22.67
CA SER A 551 -18.45 10.41 -21.64
C SER A 551 -18.68 11.92 -21.74
N VAL A 552 -19.18 12.49 -20.64
CA VAL A 552 -19.32 13.92 -20.43
C VAL A 552 -17.94 14.57 -20.30
N LYS A 553 -17.02 13.97 -19.54
CA LYS A 553 -15.63 14.41 -19.39
C LYS A 553 -14.92 14.60 -20.74
N MET A 554 -15.07 13.62 -21.64
CA MET A 554 -14.54 13.69 -23.01
C MET A 554 -15.22 14.80 -23.82
N THR A 555 -16.54 14.95 -23.69
CA THR A 555 -17.28 16.00 -24.40
C THR A 555 -16.84 17.40 -23.95
N THR A 556 -16.68 17.62 -22.65
CA THR A 556 -16.24 18.91 -22.10
C THR A 556 -14.78 19.19 -22.43
N GLU A 557 -13.89 18.18 -22.37
CA GLU A 557 -12.48 18.30 -22.81
C GLU A 557 -12.35 18.78 -24.25
N LEU A 558 -13.22 18.30 -25.16
CA LEU A 558 -13.24 18.71 -26.56
C LEU A 558 -13.86 20.09 -26.79
N MET A 559 -14.76 20.54 -25.91
CA MET A 559 -15.39 21.87 -25.99
C MET A 559 -14.54 23.00 -25.40
N ILE A 560 -13.71 22.71 -24.40
CA ILE A 560 -12.80 23.68 -23.76
C ILE A 560 -11.90 24.45 -24.76
N PRO A 561 -11.19 23.83 -25.73
CA PRO A 561 -10.38 24.58 -26.70
C PRO A 561 -11.23 25.48 -27.61
N LEU A 562 -12.47 25.08 -27.94
CA LEU A 562 -13.40 25.86 -28.77
C LEU A 562 -13.87 27.11 -28.02
N GLN A 563 -14.27 26.97 -26.75
CA GLN A 563 -14.66 28.12 -25.95
C GLN A 563 -13.48 29.02 -25.61
N ASN A 564 -12.29 28.47 -25.33
CA ASN A 564 -11.07 29.28 -25.20
C ASN A 564 -10.75 30.08 -26.47
N PHE A 565 -11.00 29.53 -27.66
CA PHE A 565 -10.88 30.26 -28.93
C PHE A 565 -11.93 31.37 -29.03
N ALA A 566 -13.20 31.09 -28.76
CA ALA A 566 -14.28 32.06 -28.80
C ALA A 566 -14.02 33.25 -27.85
N CYS A 567 -13.69 32.97 -26.57
CA CYS A 567 -13.32 33.99 -25.59
C CYS A 567 -12.11 34.82 -26.05
N ALA A 568 -11.10 34.19 -26.66
CA ALA A 568 -9.91 34.90 -27.14
C ALA A 568 -10.19 35.78 -28.37
N ILE A 569 -11.08 35.36 -29.28
CA ILE A 569 -11.59 36.23 -30.37
C ILE A 569 -12.38 37.41 -29.79
N SER A 570 -13.28 37.18 -28.83
CA SER A 570 -14.06 38.25 -28.21
C SER A 570 -13.18 39.25 -27.46
N LEU A 571 -12.18 38.78 -26.69
CA LEU A 571 -11.15 39.60 -26.04
C LEU A 571 -10.33 40.39 -27.07
N GLY A 572 -10.04 39.76 -28.21
CA GLY A 572 -9.36 40.39 -29.35
C GLY A 572 -10.15 41.51 -30.04
N ARG A 573 -11.41 41.81 -29.65
CA ARG A 573 -12.12 42.98 -30.18
C ARG A 573 -11.57 44.30 -29.65
N ASP A 574 -10.98 44.29 -28.46
CA ASP A 574 -10.35 45.46 -27.87
C ASP A 574 -8.85 45.52 -28.26
N PRO A 575 -8.38 46.61 -28.91
CA PRO A 575 -6.96 46.83 -29.21
C PRO A 575 -6.03 46.80 -27.99
N ALA A 576 -6.53 47.02 -26.76
CA ALA A 576 -5.73 46.94 -25.54
C ALA A 576 -5.29 45.50 -25.18
N TYR A 577 -6.05 44.48 -25.61
CA TYR A 577 -5.85 43.09 -25.18
C TYR A 577 -5.30 42.14 -26.27
N GLN A 578 -4.88 42.68 -27.43
CA GLN A 578 -4.41 41.89 -28.58
C GLN A 578 -3.36 40.83 -28.25
N ASN A 579 -2.36 41.18 -27.42
CA ASN A 579 -1.29 40.25 -27.05
C ASN A 579 -1.81 39.06 -26.24
N ILE A 580 -2.76 39.29 -25.32
CA ILE A 580 -3.37 38.24 -24.48
C ILE A 580 -4.33 37.38 -25.30
N ALA A 581 -5.09 38.00 -26.20
CA ALA A 581 -5.94 37.31 -27.17
C ALA A 581 -5.10 36.36 -28.06
N LEU A 582 -3.99 36.84 -28.64
CA LEU A 582 -3.09 36.01 -29.43
C LEU A 582 -2.41 34.90 -28.61
N GLU A 583 -1.98 35.17 -27.38
CA GLU A 583 -1.40 34.14 -26.52
C GLU A 583 -2.42 33.01 -26.22
N ASN A 584 -3.68 33.36 -26.00
CA ASN A 584 -4.74 32.39 -25.74
C ASN A 584 -5.17 31.62 -27.01
N LEU A 585 -5.26 32.29 -28.16
CA LEU A 585 -5.44 31.62 -29.46
C LEU A 585 -4.29 30.64 -29.74
N GLN A 586 -3.04 31.01 -29.41
CA GLN A 586 -1.90 30.13 -29.60
C GLN A 586 -1.92 28.90 -28.67
N LYS A 587 -2.48 29.03 -27.47
CA LYS A 587 -2.65 27.90 -26.55
C LYS A 587 -3.68 26.88 -27.03
N CYS A 588 -4.79 27.29 -27.66
CA CYS A 588 -5.85 26.37 -28.09
C CYS A 588 -5.74 25.85 -29.54
N CYS A 589 -4.92 26.46 -30.39
CA CYS A 589 -4.69 26.02 -31.77
C CYS A 589 -3.57 24.98 -31.91
N SER A 590 -3.62 24.19 -32.99
CA SER A 590 -2.57 23.23 -33.37
C SER A 590 -1.27 23.92 -33.74
N GLU A 591 -0.14 23.20 -33.70
CA GLU A 591 1.13 23.78 -34.16
C GLU A 591 1.05 24.25 -35.62
N GLU A 592 0.31 23.56 -36.48
CA GLU A 592 0.18 23.96 -37.88
C GLU A 592 -0.61 25.28 -38.03
N PHE A 593 -1.77 25.41 -37.37
CA PHE A 593 -2.56 26.64 -37.42
C PHE A 593 -1.77 27.81 -36.79
N ASN A 594 -1.07 27.56 -35.68
CA ASN A 594 -0.12 28.51 -35.08
C ASN A 594 0.98 28.95 -36.06
N ARG A 595 1.58 28.00 -36.80
CA ARG A 595 2.64 28.28 -37.78
C ARG A 595 2.14 29.13 -38.95
N VAL A 596 0.93 28.88 -39.47
CA VAL A 596 0.43 29.57 -40.67
C VAL A 596 -0.36 30.86 -40.42
N VAL A 597 -0.84 31.11 -39.19
CA VAL A 597 -1.61 32.31 -38.85
C VAL A 597 -1.06 33.02 -37.62
N TRP A 598 -1.16 32.43 -36.42
CA TRP A 598 -0.99 33.20 -35.17
C TRP A 598 0.46 33.63 -34.88
N ARG A 599 1.46 32.94 -35.44
CA ARG A 599 2.88 33.36 -35.42
C ARG A 599 3.24 34.37 -36.53
N GLN A 600 2.30 34.72 -37.42
CA GLN A 600 2.49 35.61 -38.58
C GLN A 600 1.83 37.00 -38.38
N THR A 601 1.29 37.29 -37.20
CA THR A 601 0.56 38.53 -36.90
C THR A 601 0.87 39.06 -35.49
N GLN A 602 0.60 40.35 -35.26
CA GLN A 602 0.66 41.03 -33.95
C GLN A 602 -0.73 41.49 -33.46
N PHE A 603 -1.78 41.20 -34.22
CA PHE A 603 -3.18 41.47 -33.88
C PHE A 603 -4.09 40.32 -34.34
N VAL A 604 -5.30 40.23 -33.79
CA VAL A 604 -6.33 39.29 -34.28
C VAL A 604 -7.01 39.91 -35.52
N PRO A 605 -6.94 39.33 -36.72
CA PRO A 605 -7.45 39.99 -37.93
C PRO A 605 -8.98 40.08 -37.97
N ASN A 606 -9.51 41.21 -38.48
CA ASN A 606 -10.95 41.51 -38.54
C ASN A 606 -11.84 40.39 -39.11
N SER A 607 -11.32 39.59 -40.05
CA SER A 607 -12.05 38.47 -40.67
C SER A 607 -12.33 37.29 -39.73
N GLY A 608 -11.62 37.17 -38.61
CA GLY A 608 -11.92 36.19 -37.56
C GLY A 608 -12.89 36.68 -36.49
N MET A 609 -13.26 37.96 -36.49
CA MET A 609 -13.92 38.64 -35.35
C MET A 609 -15.42 38.36 -35.21
N SER A 610 -15.95 37.43 -36.01
CA SER A 610 -17.30 36.86 -35.89
C SER A 610 -17.29 35.38 -35.51
N ALA A 611 -16.12 34.74 -35.42
CA ALA A 611 -15.99 33.30 -35.18
C ALA A 611 -16.56 32.88 -33.81
N ASP A 612 -16.47 33.75 -32.81
CA ASP A 612 -17.08 33.57 -31.49
C ASP A 612 -18.60 33.38 -31.58
N THR A 613 -19.30 34.13 -32.43
CA THR A 613 -20.77 34.05 -32.60
C THR A 613 -21.22 32.70 -33.15
N PHE A 614 -20.41 32.07 -34.01
CA PHE A 614 -20.66 30.72 -34.51
C PHE A 614 -20.25 29.64 -33.48
N LEU A 615 -19.14 29.87 -32.75
CA LEU A 615 -18.62 28.94 -31.73
C LEU A 615 -19.44 28.95 -30.42
N ALA A 616 -20.26 29.98 -30.20
CA ALA A 616 -21.24 30.05 -29.12
C ALA A 616 -22.55 29.29 -29.43
N THR A 617 -22.68 28.65 -30.59
CA THR A 617 -23.87 27.83 -30.92
C THR A 617 -23.82 26.46 -30.22
N SER A 618 -25.00 25.88 -29.96
CA SER A 618 -25.13 24.67 -29.15
C SER A 618 -24.53 23.42 -29.81
N LEU A 619 -24.02 22.49 -29.00
CA LEU A 619 -23.34 21.28 -29.48
C LEU A 619 -24.33 20.29 -30.13
N LYS A 620 -24.26 20.18 -31.46
CA LYS A 620 -25.06 19.23 -32.27
C LYS A 620 -24.43 17.85 -32.36
N GLY A 621 -23.11 17.73 -32.26
CA GLY A 621 -22.44 16.43 -32.14
C GLY A 621 -20.92 16.47 -32.29
N ILE A 622 -20.27 15.34 -32.03
CA ILE A 622 -18.83 15.13 -32.19
C ILE A 622 -18.60 13.78 -32.87
N GLN A 623 -17.84 13.76 -33.97
CA GLN A 623 -17.37 12.52 -34.60
C GLN A 623 -15.92 12.27 -34.19
N MET A 624 -15.67 11.16 -33.50
CA MET A 624 -14.33 10.74 -33.07
C MET A 624 -13.62 9.94 -34.17
N GLY A 625 -12.31 10.15 -34.31
CA GLY A 625 -11.42 9.37 -35.17
C GLY A 625 -10.05 9.18 -34.53
N GLU A 626 -9.15 8.50 -35.23
CA GLU A 626 -7.79 8.27 -34.73
C GLU A 626 -7.01 9.59 -34.67
N GLY A 627 -6.69 10.05 -33.45
CA GLY A 627 -6.00 11.32 -33.21
C GLY A 627 -6.76 12.58 -33.62
N LEU A 628 -8.02 12.47 -34.06
CA LEU A 628 -8.84 13.56 -34.59
C LEU A 628 -10.24 13.55 -33.95
N ALA A 629 -10.86 14.73 -33.87
CA ALA A 629 -12.30 14.84 -33.58
C ALA A 629 -12.91 15.97 -34.43
N LEU A 630 -14.11 15.76 -34.96
CA LEU A 630 -14.88 16.76 -35.68
C LEU A 630 -16.08 17.18 -34.83
N VAL A 631 -16.02 18.38 -34.25
CA VAL A 631 -17.11 18.96 -33.45
C VAL A 631 -18.04 19.75 -34.39
N ARG A 632 -19.35 19.57 -34.22
CA ARG A 632 -20.41 20.29 -34.94
C ARG A 632 -21.24 21.11 -33.96
N LEU A 633 -21.24 22.43 -34.15
CA LEU A 633 -22.04 23.39 -33.40
C LEU A 633 -23.13 23.98 -34.30
N GLY A 634 -24.31 24.24 -33.75
CA GLY A 634 -25.42 24.86 -34.46
C GLY A 634 -26.05 23.96 -35.53
N GLU A 635 -26.68 24.58 -36.53
CA GLU A 635 -27.38 23.90 -37.63
C GLU A 635 -26.70 24.08 -38.99
N SER A 636 -27.19 23.36 -40.01
CA SER A 636 -26.71 23.44 -41.39
C SER A 636 -26.94 24.79 -42.08
N GLN A 637 -27.63 25.73 -41.42
CA GLN A 637 -27.80 27.12 -41.86
C GLN A 637 -26.98 28.11 -41.02
N PHE A 638 -26.64 27.79 -39.77
CA PHE A 638 -25.88 28.67 -38.89
C PHE A 638 -25.17 27.88 -37.80
N GLY A 639 -23.83 27.92 -37.78
CA GLY A 639 -23.02 27.15 -36.83
C GLY A 639 -21.55 27.04 -37.23
N ALA A 640 -20.85 26.02 -36.73
CA ALA A 640 -19.46 25.75 -37.07
C ALA A 640 -19.13 24.25 -37.11
N GLU A 641 -18.27 23.84 -38.04
CA GLU A 641 -17.57 22.56 -38.00
C GLU A 641 -16.11 22.79 -37.61
N VAL A 642 -15.63 22.17 -36.52
CA VAL A 642 -14.29 22.38 -35.98
C VAL A 642 -13.52 21.06 -35.95
N ARG A 643 -12.40 20.99 -36.66
CA ARG A 643 -11.53 19.82 -36.67
C ARG A 643 -10.44 19.99 -35.61
N LEU A 644 -10.55 19.20 -34.55
CA LEU A 644 -9.56 19.05 -33.48
C LEU A 644 -8.55 17.96 -33.84
N ARG A 645 -7.31 18.16 -33.40
CA ARG A 645 -6.20 17.20 -33.47
C ARG A 645 -5.66 16.95 -32.07
N LYS A 646 -5.36 15.69 -31.72
CA LYS A 646 -4.67 15.35 -30.46
C LYS A 646 -3.18 15.63 -30.59
N GLU A 647 -2.64 16.50 -29.74
CA GLU A 647 -1.24 16.88 -29.65
C GLU A 647 -0.73 16.53 -28.24
N GLY A 648 -0.08 15.37 -28.10
CA GLY A 648 0.24 14.83 -26.77
C GLY A 648 -1.04 14.52 -25.98
N GLU A 649 -1.16 15.03 -24.76
CA GLU A 649 -2.31 14.77 -23.86
C GLU A 649 -3.48 15.77 -23.99
N ARG A 650 -3.55 16.55 -25.09
CA ARG A 650 -4.60 17.55 -25.28
C ARG A 650 -5.13 17.57 -26.71
N TYR A 651 -6.36 18.05 -26.89
CA TYR A 651 -6.89 18.39 -28.21
C TYR A 651 -6.69 19.87 -28.52
N ALA A 652 -6.29 20.17 -29.75
CA ALA A 652 -6.04 21.52 -30.25
C ALA A 652 -6.75 21.74 -31.60
N ILE A 653 -7.18 22.98 -31.87
CA ILE A 653 -7.92 23.36 -33.08
C ILE A 653 -6.99 23.35 -34.29
N ASP A 654 -7.27 22.48 -35.26
CA ASP A 654 -6.52 22.37 -36.52
C ASP A 654 -7.19 23.19 -37.64
N GLU A 655 -8.52 23.16 -37.71
CA GLU A 655 -9.36 23.91 -38.67
C GLU A 655 -10.70 24.32 -38.05
N ILE A 656 -11.24 25.45 -38.51
CA ILE A 656 -12.60 25.92 -38.23
C ILE A 656 -13.26 26.29 -39.57
N LEU A 657 -14.41 25.70 -39.84
CA LEU A 657 -15.32 26.05 -40.93
C LEU A 657 -16.55 26.73 -40.32
N LEU A 658 -16.67 28.05 -40.51
CA LEU A 658 -17.87 28.80 -40.11
C LEU A 658 -18.97 28.57 -41.15
N VAL A 659 -20.20 28.33 -40.71
CA VAL A 659 -21.36 28.05 -41.56
C VAL A 659 -22.39 29.15 -41.35
N ALA A 660 -22.62 29.98 -42.36
CA ALA A 660 -23.65 31.02 -42.39
C ALA A 660 -24.77 30.73 -43.42
N GLY A 661 -24.80 29.50 -43.94
CA GLY A 661 -25.83 29.02 -44.86
C GLY A 661 -25.48 27.66 -45.46
N VAL A 662 -26.39 27.12 -46.26
CA VAL A 662 -26.27 25.76 -46.82
C VAL A 662 -25.25 25.71 -47.96
N GLU A 663 -25.16 26.77 -48.77
CA GLU A 663 -24.30 26.83 -49.95
C GLU A 663 -22.82 26.96 -49.57
N GLU A 664 -21.90 26.46 -50.42
CA GLU A 664 -20.46 26.57 -50.17
C GLU A 664 -19.98 28.03 -50.09
N ALA A 665 -20.57 28.92 -50.88
CA ALA A 665 -20.31 30.36 -50.84
C ALA A 665 -20.75 31.05 -49.53
N GLN A 666 -21.54 30.36 -48.69
CA GLN A 666 -22.00 30.82 -47.38
C GLN A 666 -21.18 30.20 -46.23
N ARG A 667 -20.04 29.56 -46.53
CA ARG A 667 -19.13 28.94 -45.55
C ARG A 667 -17.73 29.54 -45.63
N LEU A 668 -17.05 29.61 -44.49
CA LEU A 668 -15.73 30.24 -44.37
C LEU A 668 -14.75 29.32 -43.64
N ASP A 669 -13.79 28.74 -44.37
CA ASP A 669 -12.59 28.16 -43.77
C ASP A 669 -11.75 29.30 -43.18
N LEU A 670 -11.80 29.41 -41.85
CA LEU A 670 -11.18 30.50 -41.12
C LEU A 670 -9.65 30.45 -41.21
N ARG A 671 -9.05 29.25 -41.17
CA ARG A 671 -7.59 29.08 -41.25
C ARG A 671 -7.06 29.47 -42.61
N ARG A 672 -7.72 29.03 -43.69
CA ARG A 672 -7.36 29.39 -45.07
C ARG A 672 -7.57 30.87 -45.33
N THR A 673 -8.69 31.44 -44.87
CA THR A 673 -8.99 32.88 -45.04
C THR A 673 -7.96 33.75 -44.35
N LEU A 674 -7.66 33.49 -43.07
CA LEU A 674 -6.65 34.25 -42.31
C LEU A 674 -5.26 34.12 -42.93
N LYS A 675 -4.86 32.91 -43.34
CA LYS A 675 -3.58 32.66 -44.02
C LYS A 675 -3.46 33.46 -45.33
N THR A 676 -4.50 33.46 -46.17
CA THR A 676 -4.52 34.23 -47.42
C THR A 676 -4.40 35.73 -47.14
N GLN A 677 -5.19 36.27 -46.22
CA GLN A 677 -5.17 37.71 -45.92
C GLN A 677 -3.84 38.19 -45.31
N LEU A 678 -3.15 37.34 -44.54
CA LEU A 678 -1.81 37.65 -44.02
C LEU A 678 -0.76 37.57 -45.14
N ALA A 679 -0.85 36.61 -46.06
CA ALA A 679 0.05 36.50 -47.21
C ALA A 679 -0.12 37.63 -48.24
N GLU A 680 -1.34 38.14 -48.40
CA GLU A 680 -1.66 39.28 -49.28
C GLU A 680 -1.43 40.65 -48.63
N GLY A 681 -1.18 40.70 -47.32
CA GLY A 681 -1.12 41.96 -46.55
C GLY A 681 -2.46 42.68 -46.42
N THR A 682 -3.59 41.99 -46.67
CA THR A 682 -4.95 42.54 -46.60
C THR A 682 -5.59 42.41 -45.21
N ALA A 683 -4.96 41.66 -44.30
CA ALA A 683 -5.35 41.55 -42.89
C ALA A 683 -5.30 42.92 -42.17
N LYS A 684 -6.40 43.29 -41.50
CA LYS A 684 -6.53 44.56 -40.76
C LYS A 684 -6.73 44.31 -39.25
N PRO A 685 -6.13 45.13 -38.37
CA PRO A 685 -6.36 45.09 -36.93
C PRO A 685 -7.79 45.56 -36.58
N PRO A 686 -8.31 45.17 -35.40
CA PRO A 686 -9.61 45.62 -34.93
C PRO A 686 -9.65 47.15 -34.81
N VAL A 687 -10.70 47.74 -35.38
CA VAL A 687 -10.98 49.17 -35.25
C VAL A 687 -11.58 49.41 -33.86
N PRO A 688 -11.10 50.39 -33.07
CA PRO A 688 -11.65 50.62 -31.73
C PRO A 688 -13.13 51.02 -31.79
N THR A 689 -14.03 50.13 -31.39
CA THR A 689 -15.48 50.39 -31.26
C THR A 689 -15.75 51.23 -30.01
N GLY A 690 -15.22 52.47 -29.97
CA GLY A 690 -15.16 53.24 -28.73
C GLY A 690 -14.70 54.70 -28.80
N ARG A 691 -14.68 55.35 -29.98
CA ARG A 691 -14.61 56.82 -30.04
C ARG A 691 -15.23 57.37 -31.32
N GLU A 692 -16.17 58.30 -31.18
CA GLU A 692 -16.87 58.93 -32.31
C GLU A 692 -15.97 59.94 -33.04
N GLU A 693 -15.54 59.62 -34.26
CA GLU A 693 -14.94 60.60 -35.20
C GLU A 693 -15.99 61.53 -35.84
N VAL A 694 -17.00 61.97 -35.07
CA VAL A 694 -18.04 62.91 -35.52
C VAL A 694 -17.52 64.36 -35.53
N ILE A 695 -16.47 64.65 -34.74
CA ILE A 695 -15.91 66.01 -34.58
C ILE A 695 -15.07 66.46 -35.80
N GLY A 696 -14.64 65.54 -36.68
CA GLY A 696 -13.78 65.84 -37.83
C GLY A 696 -14.48 66.60 -38.97
N GLN A 697 -15.74 66.30 -39.27
CA GLN A 697 -16.39 66.72 -40.51
C GLN A 697 -17.10 68.08 -40.41
N TRP A 698 -17.80 68.36 -39.31
CA TRP A 698 -18.66 69.56 -39.17
C TRP A 698 -17.89 70.88 -38.97
N SER A 699 -16.59 70.82 -38.65
CA SER A 699 -15.78 72.01 -38.35
C SER A 699 -15.48 72.88 -39.60
N LYS A 700 -15.52 72.30 -40.80
CA LYS A 700 -15.27 73.07 -42.04
C LYS A 700 -16.46 73.92 -42.49
N ASP A 701 -17.67 73.39 -42.39
CA ASP A 701 -18.86 74.09 -42.91
C ASP A 701 -19.31 75.24 -42.00
N GLN A 702 -19.09 75.15 -40.67
CA GLN A 702 -19.35 76.26 -39.75
C GLN A 702 -18.38 77.45 -39.93
N GLN A 703 -17.21 77.25 -40.56
CA GLN A 703 -16.24 78.34 -40.75
C GLN A 703 -16.51 79.18 -42.00
N VAL A 704 -17.31 78.69 -42.96
CA VAL A 704 -17.79 79.47 -44.12
C VAL A 704 -18.97 80.38 -43.75
N MET A 705 -19.75 80.02 -42.73
CA MET A 705 -20.94 80.77 -42.28
C MET A 705 -20.66 82.00 -41.39
N ARG A 706 -19.39 82.32 -41.07
CA ARG A 706 -19.05 83.43 -40.16
C ARG A 706 -18.70 84.75 -40.83
N ASP A 707 -18.31 84.75 -42.10
CA ASP A 707 -17.86 85.96 -42.82
C ASP A 707 -19.00 86.70 -43.53
N SER A 708 -20.21 86.74 -42.94
CA SER A 708 -21.36 87.46 -43.51
C SER A 708 -22.39 87.92 -42.47
N GLN A 709 -22.72 89.22 -42.55
CA GLN A 709 -23.80 89.95 -41.85
C GLN A 709 -23.59 90.10 -40.32
N VAL A 710 -23.25 91.29 -39.80
CA VAL A 710 -23.90 92.62 -39.78
C VAL A 710 -24.87 92.82 -38.60
N VAL A 711 -24.57 93.86 -37.81
CA VAL A 711 -25.15 94.34 -36.55
C VAL A 711 -26.36 95.27 -36.87
N PRO A 712 -27.53 95.23 -36.15
CA PRO A 712 -27.63 95.97 -34.88
C PRO A 712 -28.60 95.52 -33.76
N ALA A 713 -28.11 95.68 -32.53
CA ALA A 713 -28.74 96.26 -31.32
C ALA A 713 -30.23 96.04 -30.95
N ALA A 714 -30.43 95.47 -29.76
CA ALA A 714 -31.31 95.98 -28.69
C ALA A 714 -30.81 95.45 -27.32
N ALA A 715 -31.26 96.00 -26.19
CA ALA A 715 -30.78 95.65 -24.84
C ALA A 715 -31.93 95.43 -23.84
N SER A 716 -31.72 94.56 -22.83
CA SER A 716 -32.07 94.75 -21.40
C SER A 716 -31.79 93.52 -20.52
N VAL A 717 -31.10 93.74 -19.38
CA VAL A 717 -31.52 93.42 -17.97
C VAL A 717 -32.34 92.12 -17.75
N GLU A 718 -32.00 91.17 -16.87
CA GLU A 718 -30.91 90.99 -15.86
C GLU A 718 -30.59 89.46 -15.70
N PHE A 719 -30.05 88.82 -14.65
CA PHE A 719 -29.81 89.09 -13.21
C PHE A 719 -28.51 88.37 -12.72
N SER A 720 -28.08 88.56 -11.46
CA SER A 720 -26.78 88.10 -10.93
C SER A 720 -26.83 87.02 -9.83
N ALA A 721 -25.75 86.24 -9.71
CA ALA A 721 -25.52 85.22 -8.67
C ALA A 721 -24.66 85.73 -7.48
N PRO A 722 -24.51 84.93 -6.39
CA PRO A 722 -23.36 85.07 -5.50
C PRO A 722 -22.66 83.77 -5.06
N THR A 723 -21.35 83.88 -4.90
CA THR A 723 -20.47 83.13 -3.96
C THR A 723 -19.85 84.19 -2.99
N PRO A 724 -18.85 84.00 -2.07
CA PRO A 724 -17.86 82.91 -1.89
C PRO A 724 -17.29 82.67 -0.44
N LYS A 725 -16.09 82.04 -0.36
CA LYS A 725 -14.96 82.20 0.62
C LYS A 725 -14.77 81.25 1.83
N MET A 726 -13.48 81.12 2.20
CA MET A 726 -12.86 80.29 3.27
C MET A 726 -12.51 81.14 4.53
N PRO A 727 -12.05 80.53 5.67
CA PRO A 727 -10.60 80.34 5.95
C PRO A 727 -10.29 79.09 6.85
N ALA A 728 -9.17 78.97 7.59
CA ALA A 728 -7.81 78.61 7.13
C ALA A 728 -6.82 78.13 8.24
N ARG A 729 -6.11 77.00 8.00
CA ARG A 729 -4.70 76.60 8.36
C ARG A 729 -4.14 76.66 9.82
N LYS A 730 -3.27 75.66 10.15
CA LYS A 730 -2.31 75.46 11.30
C LYS A 730 -2.78 74.54 12.45
N SER A 731 -1.94 73.84 13.24
CA SER A 731 -0.55 73.30 13.04
C SER A 731 -0.14 72.28 14.14
N ASP A 732 0.88 71.45 13.86
CA ASP A 732 1.88 70.79 14.74
C ASP A 732 1.55 69.69 15.82
N SER A 733 2.14 68.50 15.57
CA SER A 733 2.93 67.62 16.46
C SER A 733 2.39 66.90 17.74
N SER A 734 2.37 65.56 17.62
CA SER A 734 3.06 64.57 18.52
C SER A 734 2.42 64.03 19.83
N ILE A 735 3.03 62.93 20.29
CA ILE A 735 2.88 62.17 21.57
C ILE A 735 1.89 60.98 21.57
N VAL A 736 2.34 59.88 22.20
CA VAL A 736 1.70 58.56 22.37
C VAL A 736 1.44 58.32 23.87
N PRO A 737 0.31 57.69 24.26
CA PRO A 737 0.41 56.65 25.30
C PRO A 737 -0.55 55.44 25.16
N SER A 738 0.02 54.24 25.37
CA SER A 738 -0.51 53.03 26.04
C SER A 738 -1.97 52.53 25.93
N LEU A 739 -2.08 51.21 25.70
CA LEU A 739 -3.21 50.31 26.07
C LEU A 739 -3.66 50.45 27.54
N PRO A 740 -4.90 50.01 27.85
CA PRO A 740 -5.00 48.75 28.62
C PRO A 740 -6.00 47.72 28.06
N SER A 741 -5.93 46.51 28.64
CA SER A 741 -6.64 45.27 28.29
C SER A 741 -8.17 45.31 28.36
N GLY A 742 -8.82 44.42 27.59
CA GLY A 742 -10.24 44.05 27.72
C GLY A 742 -10.47 42.63 27.18
N GLU A 743 -11.32 41.84 27.84
CA GLU A 743 -11.45 40.38 27.63
C GLU A 743 -12.20 40.00 26.34
N MET A 744 -11.88 38.83 25.77
CA MET A 744 -12.73 38.19 24.75
C MET A 744 -13.87 37.42 25.43
N PRO A 745 -15.15 37.65 25.04
CA PRO A 745 -16.26 36.84 25.54
C PRO A 745 -16.24 35.42 24.97
N ALA A 746 -16.78 34.48 25.74
CA ALA A 746 -16.71 33.04 25.46
C ALA A 746 -17.74 32.55 24.42
N ARG A 747 -17.60 31.26 24.06
CA ARG A 747 -18.49 30.49 23.18
C ARG A 747 -19.97 30.63 23.57
N LEU A 748 -20.85 30.79 22.58
CA LEU A 748 -22.29 30.62 22.75
C LEU A 748 -22.63 29.13 22.98
N PRO A 749 -23.45 28.78 23.98
CA PRO A 749 -24.05 27.46 24.10
C PRO A 749 -25.30 27.35 23.22
N VAL A 750 -25.53 26.17 22.64
CA VAL A 750 -26.81 25.80 22.01
C VAL A 750 -27.46 24.74 22.88
N GLU A 751 -28.51 25.10 23.62
CA GLU A 751 -29.32 24.11 24.36
C GLU A 751 -30.40 23.47 23.46
N PRO A 752 -30.67 22.16 23.62
CA PRO A 752 -31.69 21.47 22.84
C PRO A 752 -33.08 21.55 23.49
N MET A 753 -34.06 22.10 22.78
CA MET A 753 -35.48 21.94 23.12
C MET A 753 -36.31 21.52 21.91
N MET A 754 -36.82 20.29 21.92
CA MET A 754 -38.26 20.01 21.83
C MET A 754 -38.54 18.55 22.23
N LYS A 755 -39.73 18.31 22.80
CA LYS A 755 -40.30 16.97 23.07
C LYS A 755 -41.66 16.84 22.39
N PRO A 756 -42.15 15.62 22.12
CA PRO A 756 -43.10 15.37 21.03
C PRO A 756 -44.57 15.60 21.41
N THR A 757 -45.39 15.84 20.38
CA THR A 757 -46.86 15.79 20.43
C THR A 757 -47.37 14.79 19.37
N GLN A 758 -48.47 14.10 19.64
CA GLN A 758 -48.97 12.96 18.83
C GLN A 758 -50.13 13.32 17.87
N LYS A 759 -50.43 12.36 16.97
CA LYS A 759 -51.70 12.08 16.23
C LYS A 759 -51.96 12.80 14.90
N SER A 760 -51.88 12.04 13.80
CA SER A 760 -52.99 11.80 12.84
C SER A 760 -52.60 10.63 11.90
N SER A 761 -53.19 9.44 12.06
CA SER A 761 -54.30 8.87 11.25
C SER A 761 -53.95 8.43 9.81
N LEU A 762 -54.00 7.11 9.55
CA LEU A 762 -54.01 6.53 8.19
C LEU A 762 -55.30 6.90 7.43
N PRO A 763 -55.33 6.65 6.11
CA PRO A 763 -56.29 5.64 5.64
C PRO A 763 -55.68 4.52 4.78
N THR A 764 -56.27 3.33 4.88
CA THR A 764 -55.98 2.17 4.03
C THR A 764 -56.94 2.15 2.82
N ALA A 765 -56.46 1.73 1.65
CA ALA A 765 -57.31 1.36 0.51
C ALA A 765 -56.81 0.07 -0.15
N GLN A 766 -57.73 -0.84 -0.46
CA GLN A 766 -57.47 -2.10 -1.19
C GLN A 766 -57.88 -1.97 -2.66
N PRO A 767 -57.35 -2.83 -3.56
CA PRO A 767 -57.64 -2.76 -4.99
C PRO A 767 -59.06 -3.19 -5.35
N LYS A 768 -59.49 -2.84 -6.56
CA LYS A 768 -60.68 -3.40 -7.21
C LYS A 768 -60.35 -3.91 -8.61
N GLU A 769 -60.70 -5.16 -8.86
CA GLU A 769 -60.84 -5.71 -10.20
C GLU A 769 -62.16 -5.20 -10.82
N THR A 770 -62.20 -4.93 -12.12
CA THR A 770 -63.37 -5.28 -12.96
C THR A 770 -62.94 -5.42 -14.42
N SER A 771 -63.64 -6.28 -15.17
CA SER A 771 -63.21 -6.86 -16.44
C SER A 771 -64.07 -6.43 -17.65
N LEU A 772 -63.61 -6.82 -18.84
CA LEU A 772 -64.37 -7.18 -20.07
C LEU A 772 -64.37 -6.27 -21.32
N HIS A 773 -64.33 -6.99 -22.45
CA HIS A 773 -64.77 -6.71 -23.84
C HIS A 773 -63.93 -5.89 -24.85
N HIS A 774 -63.24 -6.68 -25.69
CA HIS A 774 -63.06 -6.57 -27.17
C HIS A 774 -64.40 -6.46 -27.95
N PRO A 775 -64.42 -6.26 -29.31
CA PRO A 775 -63.30 -6.23 -30.30
C PRO A 775 -63.32 -5.04 -31.31
N GLY A 776 -62.33 -4.98 -32.23
CA GLY A 776 -62.38 -4.08 -33.40
C GLY A 776 -61.19 -4.12 -34.38
N GLN A 777 -61.21 -5.03 -35.36
CA GLN A 777 -60.48 -4.96 -36.65
C GLN A 777 -61.45 -4.46 -37.76
N PRO A 778 -61.03 -4.00 -38.97
CA PRO A 778 -59.88 -4.41 -39.80
C PRO A 778 -59.04 -3.18 -40.29
N ALA A 779 -58.22 -3.15 -41.37
CA ALA A 779 -57.97 -4.04 -42.52
C ALA A 779 -56.54 -3.85 -43.13
N VAL A 780 -56.20 -4.65 -44.15
CA VAL A 780 -54.93 -4.63 -44.94
C VAL A 780 -55.23 -4.47 -46.43
N PRO A 781 -54.41 -3.73 -47.19
CA PRO A 781 -53.70 -4.25 -48.38
C PRO A 781 -52.16 -4.08 -48.21
N GLU A 782 -51.24 -4.86 -48.79
CA GLU A 782 -50.95 -5.15 -50.22
C GLU A 782 -50.58 -3.89 -51.04
N GLN A 783 -49.57 -3.88 -51.93
CA GLN A 783 -48.69 -4.94 -52.46
C GLN A 783 -47.35 -4.34 -53.00
N ASP A 784 -46.45 -5.21 -53.48
CA ASP A 784 -45.31 -4.95 -54.41
C ASP A 784 -44.11 -4.05 -54.01
N ALA A 785 -42.94 -4.08 -54.68
CA ALA A 785 -42.14 -5.17 -55.30
C ALA A 785 -40.78 -4.61 -55.84
N GLN A 786 -39.80 -5.50 -56.11
CA GLN A 786 -38.57 -5.26 -56.94
C GLN A 786 -37.49 -4.29 -56.38
N SER A 787 -36.20 -4.33 -56.77
CA SER A 787 -35.32 -5.44 -57.21
C SER A 787 -33.84 -4.98 -57.34
N HIS A 788 -32.86 -5.84 -56.98
CA HIS A 788 -31.41 -5.74 -57.32
C HIS A 788 -30.64 -4.49 -56.76
N SER A 789 -29.30 -4.40 -56.73
CA SER A 789 -28.19 -5.25 -57.22
C SER A 789 -26.95 -5.24 -56.28
N HIS A 790 -26.07 -6.25 -56.37
CA HIS A 790 -24.69 -6.15 -55.86
C HIS A 790 -23.84 -5.20 -56.73
N PRO A 791 -22.65 -4.74 -56.27
CA PRO A 791 -21.43 -5.46 -56.70
C PRO A 791 -20.25 -5.54 -55.70
N MET A 792 -19.46 -6.60 -55.88
CA MET A 792 -18.00 -6.76 -55.69
C MET A 792 -17.27 -6.24 -54.44
N THR A 793 -16.67 -7.21 -53.73
CA THR A 793 -15.40 -7.08 -52.99
C THR A 793 -14.19 -6.93 -53.91
N PRO A 794 -13.09 -6.31 -53.44
CA PRO A 794 -11.73 -6.70 -53.79
C PRO A 794 -10.98 -7.32 -52.60
N THR A 795 -10.33 -8.45 -52.81
CA THR A 795 -9.44 -9.10 -51.82
C THR A 795 -8.09 -8.38 -51.78
N VAL A 796 -7.54 -8.13 -50.58
CA VAL A 796 -6.13 -7.77 -50.38
C VAL A 796 -5.55 -8.63 -49.26
N ASP A 797 -4.31 -9.07 -49.44
CA ASP A 797 -3.58 -9.99 -48.57
C ASP A 797 -3.01 -9.28 -47.32
N ALA A 798 -2.88 -10.00 -46.21
CA ALA A 798 -2.38 -9.50 -44.93
C ALA A 798 -1.76 -10.64 -44.08
N SER A 799 -0.50 -10.96 -44.37
CA SER A 799 0.35 -11.84 -43.54
C SER A 799 1.12 -11.03 -42.50
N GLU A 800 1.37 -11.63 -41.32
CA GLU A 800 2.28 -11.18 -40.23
C GLU A 800 1.98 -9.77 -39.61
N MET A 801 1.81 -9.57 -38.30
CA MET A 801 2.70 -9.94 -37.19
C MET A 801 1.99 -9.87 -35.82
N LEU A 802 2.54 -10.56 -34.82
CA LEU A 802 2.13 -10.46 -33.41
C LEU A 802 2.81 -9.26 -32.72
N PRO A 803 2.07 -8.35 -32.04
CA PRO A 803 2.69 -7.30 -31.23
C PRO A 803 3.22 -7.86 -29.91
N THR A 804 4.51 -7.70 -29.66
CA THR A 804 5.16 -8.15 -28.42
C THR A 804 4.86 -7.26 -27.21
N ARG A 805 4.59 -7.93 -26.10
CA ARG A 805 4.61 -7.45 -24.71
C ARG A 805 5.56 -6.26 -24.47
N TYR A 806 5.01 -5.08 -24.16
CA TYR A 806 5.81 -3.91 -23.79
C TYR A 806 6.33 -4.00 -22.35
N GLU A 807 7.58 -3.60 -22.13
CA GLU A 807 8.20 -3.57 -20.80
C GLU A 807 8.05 -2.22 -20.09
N ARG A 808 8.12 -2.24 -18.75
CA ARG A 808 8.18 -1.03 -17.91
C ARG A 808 9.51 -0.31 -18.09
N THR A 809 9.49 0.94 -18.53
CA THR A 809 10.63 1.87 -18.39
C THR A 809 10.41 2.79 -17.19
N GLY A 810 11.28 2.67 -16.18
CA GLY A 810 11.39 3.63 -15.08
C GLY A 810 12.39 4.74 -15.41
N SER A 811 12.13 5.98 -15.00
CA SER A 811 12.99 7.13 -15.25
C SER A 811 13.53 7.73 -13.95
N VAL A 812 14.86 7.76 -13.78
CA VAL A 812 15.55 8.50 -12.71
C VAL A 812 16.94 8.98 -13.18
N GLY A 813 17.23 10.26 -12.95
CA GLY A 813 18.58 10.70 -12.53
C GLY A 813 19.63 11.01 -13.59
N SER A 814 19.68 12.26 -14.06
CA SER A 814 20.82 12.81 -14.80
C SER A 814 22.04 13.07 -13.89
N LYS A 815 23.24 12.62 -14.29
CA LYS A 815 24.51 13.24 -13.87
C LYS A 815 25.63 13.04 -14.91
N VAL A 816 26.72 13.77 -14.78
CA VAL A 816 27.61 14.19 -15.88
C VAL A 816 29.08 13.85 -15.61
N MET A 817 29.81 13.46 -16.69
CA MET A 817 31.29 13.30 -16.78
C MET A 817 31.90 12.10 -15.99
N SER A 818 32.98 11.44 -16.43
CA SER A 818 33.80 11.55 -17.67
C SER A 818 34.77 10.36 -17.89
N ASN A 819 35.22 10.18 -19.15
CA ASN A 819 36.53 9.67 -19.60
C ASN A 819 36.92 8.15 -19.57
N LEU A 820 37.28 7.67 -20.78
CA LEU A 820 38.45 6.81 -21.11
C LEU A 820 38.36 5.27 -20.78
N PRO A 821 39.19 4.36 -21.39
CA PRO A 821 38.69 3.63 -22.57
C PRO A 821 39.07 2.11 -22.68
N ALA A 822 38.73 1.53 -23.85
CA ALA A 822 39.36 0.38 -24.53
C ALA A 822 38.98 -1.07 -24.11
N GLN A 823 38.95 -1.94 -25.15
CA GLN A 823 38.86 -3.42 -25.05
C GLN A 823 40.25 -4.05 -24.87
N PRO A 824 40.33 -5.37 -24.60
CA PRO A 824 40.64 -6.27 -25.72
C PRO A 824 39.77 -7.55 -25.80
N LYS A 825 40.07 -8.39 -26.82
CA LYS A 825 39.32 -9.55 -27.33
C LYS A 825 39.69 -10.88 -26.63
N VAL A 826 39.23 -12.01 -27.23
CA VAL A 826 39.70 -13.43 -27.10
C VAL A 826 38.91 -14.25 -26.06
N ALA A 827 38.39 -15.47 -26.31
CA ALA A 827 38.39 -16.33 -27.53
C ALA A 827 37.07 -17.13 -27.68
N SER A 828 36.92 -17.80 -28.84
CA SER A 828 35.80 -18.69 -29.18
C SER A 828 36.20 -20.18 -29.20
N GLN A 829 35.45 -21.04 -28.50
CA GLN A 829 35.37 -22.51 -28.67
C GLN A 829 34.11 -23.01 -27.90
N GLY A 830 33.30 -23.97 -28.36
CA GLY A 830 33.26 -24.62 -29.67
C GLY A 830 33.14 -26.16 -29.62
N MET A 831 32.02 -26.73 -29.17
CA MET A 831 31.72 -28.17 -29.29
C MET A 831 30.20 -28.47 -29.34
N VAL A 832 29.83 -29.60 -29.95
CA VAL A 832 28.45 -30.08 -30.17
C VAL A 832 28.40 -31.60 -29.89
N PRO A 833 27.38 -32.08 -29.15
CA PRO A 833 26.42 -33.08 -29.68
C PRO A 833 24.97 -32.57 -29.51
N ALA A 834 24.05 -32.69 -30.47
CA ALA A 834 23.48 -33.88 -31.16
C ALA A 834 22.27 -34.47 -30.41
N ALA A 835 21.15 -34.64 -31.14
CA ALA A 835 19.79 -34.76 -30.61
C ALA A 835 19.25 -36.20 -30.48
N SER A 836 18.08 -36.37 -29.83
CA SER A 836 17.01 -37.24 -30.38
C SER A 836 15.68 -37.16 -29.58
N HIS A 837 14.57 -36.95 -30.31
CA HIS A 837 13.20 -37.46 -30.09
C HIS A 837 12.45 -37.05 -28.77
N ASN A 838 11.10 -37.01 -28.69
CA ASN A 838 10.07 -37.54 -29.59
C ASN A 838 8.80 -36.65 -29.70
N GLN A 839 7.79 -37.10 -30.47
CA GLN A 839 6.60 -36.35 -30.96
C GLN A 839 5.52 -36.00 -29.91
N PRO A 840 4.65 -34.99 -30.20
CA PRO A 840 3.28 -34.89 -29.70
C PRO A 840 2.22 -35.39 -30.72
N ALA A 841 1.02 -35.70 -30.24
CA ALA A 841 -0.22 -35.91 -31.00
C ALA A 841 -1.32 -35.02 -30.36
N ALA A 842 -2.09 -34.22 -31.10
CA ALA A 842 -3.39 -34.55 -31.71
C ALA A 842 -4.42 -35.07 -30.68
N ILE A 843 -5.65 -34.55 -30.63
CA ILE A 843 -6.66 -34.65 -31.69
C ILE A 843 -7.70 -33.49 -31.68
N GLU A 844 -8.07 -33.07 -32.90
CA GLU A 844 -9.31 -32.47 -33.45
C GLU A 844 -10.19 -31.42 -32.71
N THR A 845 -10.74 -30.53 -33.54
CA THR A 845 -11.71 -29.47 -33.22
C THR A 845 -13.06 -29.69 -33.90
N GLN A 846 -14.17 -29.48 -33.19
CA GLN A 846 -15.50 -29.07 -33.71
C GLN A 846 -16.19 -28.30 -32.57
N SER A 847 -16.67 -27.05 -32.66
CA SER A 847 -17.34 -26.26 -33.72
C SER A 847 -18.84 -26.55 -33.89
N THR A 848 -19.68 -25.89 -33.07
CA THR A 848 -20.82 -25.06 -33.53
C THR A 848 -21.32 -24.14 -32.40
N ALA A 849 -22.12 -23.13 -32.74
CA ALA A 849 -22.76 -22.17 -31.82
C ALA A 849 -24.28 -22.44 -31.70
N ASP A 850 -25.01 -21.49 -31.07
CA ASP A 850 -26.47 -21.28 -31.17
C ASP A 850 -27.38 -22.41 -30.60
N TRP A 851 -28.28 -22.18 -29.61
CA TRP A 851 -29.27 -21.08 -29.53
C TRP A 851 -29.89 -20.93 -28.11
N ALA A 852 -30.95 -20.13 -27.99
CA ALA A 852 -31.61 -19.75 -26.71
C ALA A 852 -33.03 -20.35 -26.52
N ASN A 853 -33.62 -20.04 -25.34
CA ASN A 853 -35.02 -20.22 -24.92
C ASN A 853 -35.56 -21.63 -24.63
N ALA A 854 -35.98 -21.83 -23.37
CA ALA A 854 -37.29 -22.44 -23.03
C ALA A 854 -37.71 -22.00 -21.61
N GLN A 855 -39.02 -21.86 -21.37
CA GLN A 855 -39.62 -21.42 -20.10
C GLN A 855 -40.91 -22.23 -19.87
N PHE A 856 -41.15 -22.71 -18.64
CA PHE A 856 -42.35 -23.48 -18.23
C PHE A 856 -42.57 -24.83 -18.99
N ASP A 857 -43.38 -25.79 -18.54
CA ASP A 857 -44.36 -25.81 -17.43
C ASP A 857 -44.48 -27.19 -16.74
N GLN A 858 -45.34 -27.28 -15.71
CA GLN A 858 -46.21 -28.37 -15.22
C GLN A 858 -46.20 -29.77 -15.92
N ALA A 859 -46.54 -30.90 -15.27
CA ALA A 859 -46.88 -31.23 -13.86
C ALA A 859 -47.13 -32.75 -13.68
N PHE A 860 -47.19 -33.23 -12.42
CA PHE A 860 -47.68 -34.56 -11.99
C PHE A 860 -46.87 -35.77 -12.52
N GLU A 861 -46.96 -37.00 -11.98
CA GLU A 861 -47.75 -37.54 -10.87
C GLU A 861 -46.92 -38.48 -9.95
N SER A 862 -47.51 -38.95 -8.85
CA SER A 862 -46.87 -39.76 -7.81
C SER A 862 -46.76 -41.27 -8.10
N THR A 863 -45.73 -41.94 -7.56
CA THR A 863 -45.78 -43.20 -6.77
C THR A 863 -44.35 -43.55 -6.28
N ALA A 864 -44.11 -43.89 -5.00
CA ALA A 864 -44.31 -45.19 -4.33
C ALA A 864 -43.50 -46.36 -4.96
N SER A 865 -42.81 -47.24 -4.23
CA SER A 865 -42.49 -47.33 -2.80
C SER A 865 -41.39 -48.39 -2.54
N SER A 866 -40.59 -48.22 -1.48
CA SER A 866 -39.84 -49.25 -0.72
C SER A 866 -39.01 -50.34 -1.45
N LYS A 867 -37.70 -50.43 -1.13
CA LYS A 867 -37.12 -51.57 -0.37
C LYS A 867 -35.57 -51.61 -0.37
N SER A 868 -34.99 -51.49 0.82
CA SER A 868 -33.82 -52.29 1.24
C SER A 868 -34.28 -53.74 1.52
N PRO A 869 -33.43 -54.76 1.83
CA PRO A 869 -32.02 -54.71 2.23
C PRO A 869 -31.15 -55.79 1.51
N PRO A 870 -30.25 -56.57 2.15
CA PRO A 870 -28.89 -56.17 2.55
C PRO A 870 -27.76 -57.06 1.99
N GLY A 871 -26.57 -56.45 1.84
CA GLY A 871 -25.27 -56.95 2.32
C GLY A 871 -24.67 -58.28 1.83
N GLN A 872 -23.35 -58.27 1.66
CA GLN A 872 -22.49 -59.40 2.05
C GLN A 872 -21.05 -58.95 2.33
N GLN A 873 -20.35 -59.67 3.20
CA GLN A 873 -18.93 -59.47 3.51
C GLN A 873 -18.08 -60.41 2.66
N SER A 874 -16.89 -59.97 2.24
CA SER A 874 -15.79 -60.86 1.87
C SER A 874 -14.45 -60.17 2.11
N GLU A 875 -13.53 -60.88 2.78
CA GLU A 875 -12.23 -60.38 3.26
C GLU A 875 -11.11 -60.43 2.19
N PRO A 876 -9.90 -59.88 2.45
CA PRO A 876 -8.95 -59.48 1.41
C PRO A 876 -7.91 -60.55 1.03
N MET A 877 -7.16 -60.28 -0.04
CA MET A 877 -5.84 -60.89 -0.31
C MET A 877 -4.83 -59.89 -0.93
N PRO A 878 -3.51 -60.15 -0.88
CA PRO A 878 -2.51 -59.07 -0.83
C PRO A 878 -1.44 -59.07 -1.94
N LEU A 879 -0.67 -57.97 -1.98
CA LEU A 879 0.77 -57.87 -2.32
C LEU A 879 1.32 -58.69 -3.52
N LYS A 880 1.64 -58.00 -4.62
CA LYS A 880 3.03 -57.76 -5.11
C LYS A 880 3.09 -57.16 -6.53
N LYS A 881 3.61 -55.95 -6.65
CA LYS A 881 5.01 -55.73 -7.04
C LYS A 881 5.49 -54.34 -6.66
#